data_AF-A0A8S0XT03-F1
#
_entry.id   AF-A0A8S0XT03-F1
#
_cell.length_a   1.000
_cell.length_b   1.000
_cell.length_c   1.000
_cell.angle_alpha   90.00
_cell.angle_beta   90.00
_cell.angle_gamma   90.00
#
_symmetry.space_group_name_H-M   'P 1'
#
loop_
_entity.id
_entity.type
_entity.pdbx_description
1 polymer ?
#
loop_
_entity_poly.entity_id
_entity_poly.type
_entity_poly.pdbx_seq_one_letter_code
_entity_poly.pdbx_strand_id
1 'polypeptide(L)'
;MSKSRIRLLIIIAVLIGLFFYFDLPHVLTLENLKSRQETITAYRNAHPVLATVLYAGIYIAVTGLSLPGAAILTLAGGAVFGLLWGTFIVSFASSIGATLAFLAARFLFRDSVKNKFGERFKAIDAGMERDGAFYLFTLRLVPLFPFFVINLVLGLTSIKTLTFYWISQLGMLPGTLVYVNAGTQLAKIESLSGILSPALLGSFALLGLFPLVARKIVATVKAAKVYEKWPKPQKFDANLVVIGAGSGGLVASYIAAAVKAKVILIEKNKMGGECLNTGCVPSKALIRSTRLLTDTARSAEFGIKSIQAEFDFADIMERVQKVIKTVAPHDSKERYTQLGVEVIEGAARIISPWQVEVTTAGGKQTITTRAIVIAAGSRPLVPPIPGLENIDYLTSDTIWALRNKPGRMIILGGGPIGCELAQAFARLGVQITQIEMAARLLMREDEEISDRVAEKFRKDGINVLLEHTAKQFISENGEKILIAEHQGKVLRIPFDQVLLAIGRMANTTGYGLEDIGVELSPKHTIQVDEFQATNYPNIFACGDVAGPYQFTHTAAHQAWYAAVNALFGGVKKFHTDYSVIPWATFTDPEIARVGLNEQDAKEQRIAYEVSTYNLADLDRAITDGETQGFVKVLTVPGKDKILGVTSVGEHAGDLMAEFVLAMKHNIGLNKVLGAIHIYPTFAEANKYVAGIWKRNHQPELLLRCAARFHAWRRG
;
A
#
# COMPACT_ATOMS: atom_id res chain seq x y z
N MET A 1 28.51 14.77 6.84
CA MET A 1 28.21 14.65 8.29
C MET A 1 28.58 15.96 8.99
N SER A 2 27.83 16.40 10.01
CA SER A 2 28.13 17.66 10.73
C SER A 2 29.35 17.52 11.65
N LYS A 3 30.02 18.64 11.98
CA LYS A 3 31.19 18.67 12.90
C LYS A 3 30.89 18.03 14.26
N SER A 4 29.66 18.16 14.77
CA SER A 4 29.24 17.54 16.03
C SER A 4 29.07 16.02 15.94
N ARG A 5 28.62 15.48 14.80
CA ARG A 5 28.57 14.01 14.59
C ARG A 5 29.96 13.40 14.50
N ILE A 6 30.89 14.10 13.84
CA ILE A 6 32.29 13.67 13.73
C ILE A 6 32.95 13.64 15.12
N ARG A 7 32.77 14.69 15.94
CA ARG A 7 33.26 14.69 17.33
C ARG A 7 32.73 13.53 18.15
N LEU A 8 31.42 13.25 18.08
CA LEU A 8 30.83 12.13 18.82
C LEU A 8 31.38 10.77 18.35
N LEU A 9 31.57 10.57 17.04
CA LEU A 9 32.20 9.34 16.53
C LEU A 9 33.63 9.18 17.02
N ILE A 10 34.42 10.26 17.04
CA ILE A 10 35.80 10.22 17.55
C ILE A 10 35.79 9.85 19.03
N ILE A 11 34.91 10.46 19.84
CA ILE A 11 34.80 10.13 21.27
C ILE A 11 34.43 8.66 21.47
N ILE A 12 33.44 8.14 20.74
CA ILE A 12 33.05 6.73 20.81
C ILE A 12 34.21 5.82 20.38
N ALA A 13 34.90 6.15 19.29
CA ALA A 13 36.03 5.37 18.79
C ALA A 13 37.19 5.34 19.79
N VAL A 14 37.50 6.46 20.44
CA VAL A 14 38.52 6.54 21.49
C VAL A 14 38.13 5.69 22.70
N LEU A 15 36.87 5.77 23.16
CA LEU A 15 36.41 4.97 24.31
C LEU A 15 36.41 3.46 24.01
N ILE A 16 36.04 3.06 22.80
CA ILE A 16 36.15 1.66 22.35
C ILE A 16 37.62 1.26 22.25
N GLY A 17 38.48 2.13 21.71
CA GLY A 17 39.92 1.89 21.63
C GLY A 17 40.56 1.68 23.01
N LEU A 18 40.19 2.50 24.00
CA LEU A 18 40.63 2.34 25.39
C LEU A 18 40.15 1.02 25.99
N PHE A 19 38.92 0.59 25.68
CA PHE A 19 38.38 -0.67 26.16
C PHE A 19 39.22 -1.88 25.73
N PHE A 20 39.65 -1.93 24.47
CA PHE A 20 40.54 -2.98 23.97
C PHE A 20 42.00 -2.78 24.39
N TYR A 21 42.48 -1.53 24.47
CA TYR A 21 43.84 -1.21 24.88
C TYR A 21 44.14 -1.67 26.32
N PHE A 22 43.19 -1.50 27.24
CA PHE A 22 43.31 -1.97 28.63
C PHE A 22 42.95 -3.44 28.82
N ASP A 23 42.74 -4.17 27.72
CA ASP A 23 42.39 -5.59 27.73
C ASP A 23 41.17 -5.93 28.63
N LEU A 24 40.22 -4.99 28.69
CA LEU A 24 38.98 -5.17 29.46
C LEU A 24 38.13 -6.37 28.99
N PRO A 25 38.15 -6.83 27.72
CA PRO A 25 37.50 -8.08 27.33
C PRO A 25 37.99 -9.30 28.11
N HIS A 26 39.31 -9.42 28.35
CA HIS A 26 39.86 -10.51 29.15
C HIS A 26 39.52 -10.35 30.64
N VAL A 27 39.49 -9.11 31.15
CA VAL A 27 39.07 -8.81 32.54
C VAL A 27 37.59 -9.13 32.78
N LEU A 28 36.72 -8.85 31.82
CA LEU A 28 35.27 -9.08 31.87
C LEU A 28 34.88 -10.49 31.43
N THR A 29 35.60 -11.50 31.92
CA THR A 29 35.25 -12.93 31.74
C THR A 29 34.68 -13.52 33.01
N LEU A 30 33.89 -14.58 32.87
CA LEU A 30 33.31 -15.29 34.02
C LEU A 30 34.39 -15.87 34.94
N GLU A 31 35.49 -16.38 34.36
CA GLU A 31 36.63 -16.94 35.09
C GLU A 31 37.34 -15.87 35.94
N ASN A 32 37.62 -14.70 35.35
CA ASN A 32 38.25 -13.60 36.10
C ASN A 32 37.33 -13.04 37.18
N LEU A 33 36.03 -12.94 36.91
CA LEU A 33 35.06 -12.52 37.90
C LEU A 33 35.03 -13.47 39.11
N LYS A 34 35.07 -14.79 38.85
CA LYS A 34 35.09 -15.83 39.89
C LYS A 34 36.40 -15.80 40.69
N SER A 35 37.54 -15.71 40.02
CA SER A 35 38.86 -15.67 40.67
C SER A 35 39.06 -14.47 41.60
N ARG A 36 38.37 -13.35 41.34
CA ARG A 36 38.47 -12.10 42.12
C ARG A 36 37.23 -11.83 42.98
N GLN A 37 36.31 -12.79 43.08
CA GLN A 37 35.01 -12.60 43.71
C GLN A 37 35.13 -12.17 45.18
N GLU A 38 36.00 -12.81 45.96
CA GLU A 38 36.22 -12.48 47.38
C GLU A 38 36.76 -11.06 47.55
N THR A 39 37.73 -10.67 46.73
CA THR A 39 38.31 -9.32 46.74
C THR A 39 37.27 -8.25 46.40
N ILE A 40 36.45 -8.49 45.37
CA ILE A 40 35.38 -7.56 44.95
C ILE A 40 34.31 -7.44 46.05
N THR A 41 33.96 -8.56 46.69
CA THR A 41 32.98 -8.58 47.78
C THR A 41 33.50 -7.87 49.03
N ALA A 42 34.77 -8.08 49.39
CA ALA A 42 35.43 -7.39 50.50
C ALA A 42 35.48 -5.87 50.26
N TYR A 43 35.84 -5.44 49.05
CA TYR A 43 35.83 -4.01 48.67
C TYR A 43 34.42 -3.41 48.72
N ARG A 44 33.42 -4.12 48.21
CA ARG A 44 32.01 -3.70 48.27
C ARG A 44 31.52 -3.56 49.72
N ASN A 45 31.96 -4.42 50.63
CA ASN A 45 31.60 -4.33 52.04
C ASN A 45 32.29 -3.15 52.74
N ALA A 46 33.54 -2.85 52.38
CA ALA A 46 34.28 -1.69 52.90
C ALA A 46 33.76 -0.34 52.35
N HIS A 47 33.32 -0.31 51.09
CA HIS A 47 32.92 0.91 50.39
C HIS A 47 31.61 0.71 49.58
N PRO A 48 30.46 0.51 50.25
CA PRO A 48 29.21 0.10 49.59
C PRO A 48 28.70 1.10 48.55
N VAL A 49 28.69 2.40 48.88
CA VAL A 49 28.21 3.45 47.97
C VAL A 49 29.11 3.58 46.74
N LEU A 50 30.43 3.66 46.96
CA LEU A 50 31.40 3.83 45.89
C LEU A 50 31.43 2.62 44.96
N ALA A 51 31.37 1.41 45.52
CA ALA A 51 31.29 0.17 44.74
C ALA A 51 30.03 0.12 43.86
N THR A 52 28.87 0.53 44.38
CA THR A 52 27.63 0.61 43.59
C THR A 52 27.71 1.64 42.48
N VAL A 53 28.23 2.84 42.74
CA VAL A 53 28.37 3.90 41.73
C VAL A 53 29.35 3.50 40.63
N LEU A 54 30.51 2.93 40.99
CA LEU A 54 31.51 2.46 40.03
C LEU A 54 30.95 1.33 39.16
N TYR A 55 30.30 0.33 39.78
CA TYR A 55 29.67 -0.76 39.04
C TYR A 55 28.59 -0.27 38.08
N ALA A 56 27.69 0.60 38.54
CA ALA A 56 26.65 1.19 37.70
C ALA A 56 27.24 2.01 36.53
N GLY A 57 28.28 2.81 36.81
CA GLY A 57 28.99 3.60 35.79
C GLY A 57 29.65 2.73 34.72
N ILE A 58 30.35 1.67 35.12
CA ILE A 58 30.95 0.69 34.20
C ILE A 58 29.87 0.02 33.36
N TYR A 59 28.77 -0.40 33.98
CA TYR A 59 27.65 -1.03 33.28
C TYR A 59 27.02 -0.08 32.25
N ILE A 60 26.77 1.17 32.62
CA ILE A 60 26.23 2.21 31.74
C ILE A 60 27.18 2.45 30.56
N ALA A 61 28.49 2.53 30.81
CA ALA A 61 29.49 2.76 29.76
C ALA A 61 29.55 1.58 28.77
N VAL A 62 29.67 0.35 29.27
CA VAL A 62 29.69 -0.87 28.44
C VAL A 62 28.42 -0.98 27.61
N THR A 63 27.26 -0.75 28.22
CA THR A 63 25.98 -0.81 27.52
C THR A 63 25.80 0.33 26.52
N GLY A 64 26.14 1.56 26.90
CA GLY A 64 26.01 2.77 26.07
C GLY A 64 26.92 2.77 24.85
N LEU A 65 28.11 2.17 24.97
CA LEU A 65 29.04 1.96 23.87
C LEU A 65 28.73 0.68 23.08
N SER A 66 27.71 -0.10 23.47
CA SER A 66 27.34 -1.37 22.84
C SER A 66 28.50 -2.39 22.83
N LEU A 67 29.31 -2.39 23.88
CA LEU A 67 30.46 -3.29 24.03
C LEU A 67 30.03 -4.68 24.51
N PRO A 68 30.78 -5.75 24.15
CA PRO A 68 30.55 -7.08 24.68
C PRO A 68 30.81 -7.12 26.20
N GLY A 69 30.08 -7.96 26.93
CA GLY A 69 30.29 -8.16 28.38
C GLY A 69 29.11 -7.75 29.28
N ALA A 70 28.07 -7.10 28.75
CA ALA A 70 26.89 -6.73 29.53
C ALA A 70 26.23 -7.92 30.26
N ALA A 71 26.13 -9.09 29.61
CA ALA A 71 25.61 -10.30 30.24
C ALA A 71 26.45 -10.76 31.44
N ILE A 72 27.78 -10.70 31.32
CA ILE A 72 28.72 -11.05 32.39
C ILE A 72 28.62 -10.05 33.53
N LEU A 73 28.47 -8.75 33.21
CA LEU A 73 28.22 -7.72 34.20
C LEU A 73 26.89 -7.96 34.94
N THR A 74 25.82 -8.39 34.27
CA THR A 74 24.55 -8.73 34.92
C THR A 74 24.70 -9.90 35.90
N LEU A 75 25.43 -10.96 35.51
CA LEU A 75 25.75 -12.08 36.40
C LEU A 75 26.57 -11.59 37.61
N ALA A 76 27.55 -10.71 37.38
CA ALA A 76 28.34 -10.08 38.43
C ALA A 76 27.49 -9.25 39.40
N GLY A 77 26.47 -8.57 38.88
CA GLY A 77 25.50 -7.82 39.70
C GLY A 77 24.82 -8.72 40.74
N GLY A 78 24.44 -9.93 40.33
CA GLY A 78 23.91 -10.95 41.24
C GLY A 78 24.94 -11.47 42.24
N ALA A 79 26.12 -11.82 41.76
CA ALA A 79 27.19 -12.37 42.61
C ALA A 79 27.68 -11.38 43.68
N VAL A 80 27.75 -10.08 43.37
CA VAL A 80 28.33 -9.05 44.24
C VAL A 80 27.29 -8.35 45.13
N PHE A 81 26.09 -8.09 44.60
CA PHE A 81 25.07 -7.29 45.30
C PHE A 81 23.85 -8.11 45.73
N GLY A 82 23.78 -9.39 45.38
CA GLY A 82 22.64 -10.25 45.68
C GLY A 82 21.44 -9.98 44.78
N LEU A 83 20.37 -10.76 44.95
CA LEU A 83 19.23 -10.74 44.03
C LEU A 83 18.50 -9.39 43.99
N LEU A 84 18.14 -8.84 45.15
CA LEU A 84 17.33 -7.61 45.22
C LEU A 84 18.12 -6.38 44.75
N TRP A 85 19.27 -6.11 45.37
CA TRP A 85 20.10 -4.95 45.03
C TRP A 85 20.77 -5.09 43.66
N GLY A 86 21.21 -6.28 43.28
CA GLY A 86 21.74 -6.55 41.94
C GLY A 86 20.69 -6.29 40.86
N THR A 87 19.45 -6.76 41.05
CA THR A 87 18.36 -6.50 40.09
C THR A 87 18.05 -5.01 39.99
N PHE A 88 18.00 -4.29 41.12
CA PHE A 88 17.75 -2.86 41.14
C PHE A 88 18.85 -2.10 40.38
N ILE A 89 20.11 -2.30 40.74
CA ILE A 89 21.25 -1.57 40.14
C ILE A 89 21.36 -1.87 38.64
N VAL A 90 21.31 -3.15 38.25
CA VAL A 90 21.43 -3.55 36.85
C VAL A 90 20.25 -3.05 36.02
N SER A 91 19.03 -3.10 36.54
CA SER A 91 17.83 -2.66 35.80
C SER A 91 17.96 -1.19 35.39
N PHE A 92 18.30 -0.30 36.33
CA PHE A 92 18.48 1.12 36.02
C PHE A 92 19.74 1.39 35.18
N ALA A 93 20.89 0.79 35.51
CA ALA A 93 22.13 0.99 34.77
C ALA A 93 22.01 0.54 33.30
N SER A 94 21.33 -0.58 33.07
CA SER A 94 21.10 -1.12 31.72
C SER A 94 20.13 -0.27 30.90
N SER A 95 19.06 0.26 31.49
CA SER A 95 18.13 1.17 30.80
C SER A 95 18.76 2.52 30.46
N ILE A 96 19.58 3.08 31.36
CA ILE A 96 20.33 4.32 31.10
C ILE A 96 21.34 4.10 29.98
N GLY A 97 22.16 3.05 30.06
CA GLY A 97 23.11 2.70 29.02
C GLY A 97 22.43 2.45 27.67
N ALA A 98 21.32 1.69 27.66
CA ALA A 98 20.56 1.42 26.44
C ALA A 98 20.04 2.71 25.79
N THR A 99 19.61 3.67 26.62
CA THR A 99 19.14 4.98 26.16
C THR A 99 20.27 5.82 25.56
N LEU A 100 21.49 5.76 26.12
CA LEU A 100 22.66 6.42 25.54
C LEU A 100 23.02 5.83 24.17
N ALA A 101 23.06 4.50 24.04
CA ALA A 101 23.31 3.83 22.76
C ALA A 101 22.25 4.20 21.72
N PHE A 102 20.98 4.22 22.13
CA PHE A 102 19.85 4.64 21.32
C PHE A 102 19.98 6.09 20.82
N LEU A 103 20.32 7.02 21.71
CA LEU A 103 20.51 8.44 21.36
C LEU A 103 21.71 8.65 20.44
N ALA A 104 22.81 7.93 20.68
CA ALA A 104 23.98 7.96 19.81
C ALA A 104 23.63 7.47 18.39
N ALA A 105 22.95 6.33 18.28
CA ALA A 105 22.51 5.79 16.99
C ALA A 105 21.54 6.74 16.26
N ARG A 106 20.59 7.32 17.00
CA ARG A 106 19.65 8.32 16.49
C ARG A 106 20.37 9.52 15.91
N PHE A 107 21.30 10.09 16.66
CA PHE A 107 22.00 11.31 16.27
C PHE A 107 22.96 11.08 15.10
N LEU A 108 23.60 9.91 15.03
CA LEU A 108 24.62 9.60 14.03
C LEU A 108 24.01 9.11 12.70
N PHE A 109 23.03 8.21 12.76
CA PHE A 109 22.69 7.35 11.62
C PHE A 109 21.24 7.48 11.11
N ARG A 110 20.30 8.04 11.90
CA ARG A 110 18.87 8.06 11.53
C ARG A 110 18.62 8.69 10.17
N ASP A 111 19.18 9.88 9.91
CA ASP A 111 18.96 10.58 8.63
C ASP A 111 19.51 9.79 7.43
N SER A 112 20.69 9.17 7.60
CA SER A 112 21.32 8.38 6.54
C SER A 112 20.52 7.12 6.23
N VAL A 113 19.96 6.46 7.24
CA VAL A 113 19.10 5.28 7.07
C VAL A 113 17.76 5.68 6.44
N LYS A 114 17.15 6.77 6.91
CA LYS A 114 15.91 7.32 6.34
C LYS A 114 16.06 7.63 4.84
N ASN A 115 17.17 8.25 4.45
CA ASN A 115 17.45 8.55 3.05
C ASN A 115 17.72 7.30 2.20
N LYS A 116 18.30 6.23 2.77
CA LYS A 116 18.65 5.01 2.02
C LYS A 116 17.47 4.03 1.87
N PHE A 117 16.56 3.98 2.84
CA PHE A 117 15.48 2.98 2.89
C PHE A 117 14.05 3.54 2.81
N GLY A 118 13.91 4.87 2.66
CA GLY A 118 12.71 5.59 2.20
C GLY A 118 11.36 4.99 2.62
N GLU A 119 10.69 4.34 1.68
CA GLU A 119 9.33 3.78 1.86
C GLU A 119 9.25 2.68 2.92
N ARG A 120 10.21 1.74 2.95
CA ARG A 120 10.23 0.69 3.99
C ARG A 120 10.42 1.31 5.38
N PHE A 121 11.23 2.36 5.45
CA PHE A 121 11.48 3.06 6.69
C PHE A 121 10.26 3.89 7.16
N LYS A 122 9.49 4.51 6.24
CA LYS A 122 8.23 5.21 6.58
C LYS A 122 7.17 4.29 7.18
N ALA A 123 6.95 3.11 6.58
CA ALA A 123 5.99 2.14 7.11
C ALA A 123 6.38 1.68 8.53
N ILE A 124 7.68 1.45 8.75
CA ILE A 124 8.22 1.12 10.08
C ILE A 124 8.03 2.28 11.06
N ASP A 125 8.36 3.52 10.68
CA ASP A 125 8.22 4.69 11.55
C ASP A 125 6.75 4.96 11.92
N ALA A 126 5.81 4.79 10.98
CA ALA A 126 4.38 4.94 11.25
C ALA A 126 3.85 3.84 12.21
N GLY A 127 4.30 2.59 12.01
CA GLY A 127 3.98 1.50 12.94
C GLY A 127 4.57 1.71 14.34
N MET A 128 5.79 2.26 14.40
CA MET A 128 6.47 2.59 15.67
C MET A 128 5.86 3.80 16.38
N GLU A 129 5.22 4.73 15.67
CA GLU A 129 4.45 5.81 16.29
C GLU A 129 3.17 5.31 16.95
N ARG A 130 2.46 4.37 16.31
CA ARG A 130 1.21 3.81 16.84
C ARG A 130 1.44 2.79 17.96
N ASP A 131 2.32 1.83 17.74
CA ASP A 131 2.48 0.65 18.60
C ASP A 131 3.91 0.50 19.16
N GLY A 132 4.79 1.50 19.02
CA GLY A 132 6.21 1.38 19.33
C GLY A 132 6.53 0.95 20.77
N ALA A 133 5.71 1.37 21.73
CA ALA A 133 5.82 0.92 23.12
C ALA A 133 5.61 -0.60 23.23
N PHE A 134 4.56 -1.11 22.59
CA PHE A 134 4.24 -2.54 22.58
C PHE A 134 5.32 -3.35 21.84
N TYR A 135 5.80 -2.86 20.69
CA TYR A 135 6.87 -3.50 19.93
C TYR A 135 8.18 -3.58 20.72
N LEU A 136 8.62 -2.47 21.31
CA LEU A 136 9.83 -2.44 22.13
C LEU A 136 9.71 -3.38 23.34
N PHE A 137 8.58 -3.35 24.06
CA PHE A 137 8.33 -4.25 25.17
C PHE A 137 8.50 -5.71 24.74
N THR A 138 7.84 -6.08 23.65
CA THR A 138 7.90 -7.42 23.03
C THR A 138 9.33 -7.80 22.69
N LEU A 139 10.10 -6.92 22.02
CA LEU A 139 11.49 -7.17 21.65
C LEU A 139 12.41 -7.39 22.85
N ARG A 140 12.18 -6.71 23.98
CA ARG A 140 12.98 -6.89 25.21
C ARG A 140 12.77 -8.24 25.88
N LEU A 141 11.64 -8.87 25.60
CA LEU A 141 11.28 -10.16 26.17
C LEU A 141 11.78 -11.32 25.30
N VAL A 142 11.97 -11.11 23.99
CA VAL A 142 12.57 -12.10 23.08
C VAL A 142 14.09 -12.19 23.34
N PRO A 143 14.66 -13.34 23.73
CA PRO A 143 16.08 -13.51 24.01
C PRO A 143 16.91 -13.72 22.73
N LEU A 144 16.25 -13.91 21.58
CA LEU A 144 16.85 -14.16 20.27
C LEU A 144 17.65 -12.96 19.74
N PHE A 145 17.23 -11.74 20.08
CA PHE A 145 17.86 -10.54 19.55
C PHE A 145 18.95 -10.04 20.49
N PRO A 146 20.18 -9.79 20.00
CA PRO A 146 21.24 -9.25 20.84
C PRO A 146 20.82 -7.90 21.44
N PHE A 147 20.99 -7.76 22.75
CA PHE A 147 20.53 -6.61 23.52
C PHE A 147 20.96 -5.25 22.95
N PHE A 148 22.21 -5.14 22.48
CA PHE A 148 22.74 -3.91 21.90
C PHE A 148 22.11 -3.57 20.54
N VAL A 149 21.77 -4.58 19.73
CA VAL A 149 21.16 -4.39 18.40
C VAL A 149 19.81 -3.70 18.53
N ILE A 150 18.99 -4.09 19.51
CA ILE A 150 17.68 -3.46 19.77
C ILE A 150 17.86 -1.96 20.04
N ASN A 151 18.86 -1.58 20.85
CA ASN A 151 19.13 -0.18 21.20
C ASN A 151 19.47 0.65 19.96
N LEU A 152 20.37 0.13 19.12
CA LEU A 152 20.84 0.81 17.92
C LEU A 152 19.71 0.92 16.89
N VAL A 153 19.00 -0.18 16.61
CA VAL A 153 17.92 -0.23 15.61
C VAL A 153 16.77 0.70 16.00
N LEU A 154 16.33 0.68 17.25
CA LEU A 154 15.25 1.57 17.70
C LEU A 154 15.70 3.03 17.76
N GLY A 155 16.99 3.31 17.94
CA GLY A 155 17.54 4.67 17.81
C GLY A 155 17.27 5.25 16.41
N LEU A 156 17.21 4.40 15.40
CA LEU A 156 16.90 4.80 14.03
C LEU A 156 15.43 5.15 13.84
N THR A 157 14.49 4.70 14.69
CA THR A 157 13.04 4.88 14.48
C THR A 157 12.47 6.15 15.12
N SER A 158 11.17 6.38 14.95
CA SER A 158 10.35 7.47 15.49
C SER A 158 10.01 7.38 16.99
N ILE A 159 10.32 6.27 17.68
CA ILE A 159 9.89 6.07 19.08
C ILE A 159 10.41 7.19 20.01
N LYS A 160 9.53 7.73 20.87
CA LYS A 160 9.92 8.78 21.82
C LYS A 160 10.95 8.25 22.82
N THR A 161 11.97 9.04 23.14
CA THR A 161 13.06 8.63 24.07
C THR A 161 12.52 8.25 25.45
N LEU A 162 11.54 8.99 25.96
CA LEU A 162 10.89 8.67 27.24
C LEU A 162 10.16 7.32 27.19
N THR A 163 9.45 7.04 26.10
CA THR A 163 8.82 5.74 25.88
C THR A 163 9.87 4.63 25.79
N PHE A 164 10.97 4.86 25.07
CA PHE A 164 12.07 3.90 24.98
C PHE A 164 12.64 3.53 26.36
N TYR A 165 12.89 4.53 27.21
CA TYR A 165 13.43 4.34 28.55
C TYR A 165 12.49 3.52 29.44
N TRP A 166 11.25 3.98 29.64
CA TRP A 166 10.32 3.32 30.56
C TRP A 166 9.92 1.92 30.12
N ILE A 167 9.74 1.72 28.81
CA ILE A 167 9.41 0.41 28.28
C ILE A 167 10.63 -0.52 28.34
N SER A 168 11.85 -0.03 28.14
CA SER A 168 13.05 -0.85 28.35
C SER A 168 13.20 -1.25 29.82
N GLN A 169 12.97 -0.32 30.74
CA GLN A 169 12.98 -0.58 32.19
C GLN A 169 12.00 -1.71 32.57
N LEU A 170 10.76 -1.63 32.07
CA LEU A 170 9.74 -2.64 32.34
C LEU A 170 10.00 -3.96 31.61
N GLY A 171 10.36 -3.91 30.33
CA GLY A 171 10.54 -5.09 29.49
C GLY A 171 11.79 -5.91 29.80
N MET A 172 12.84 -5.28 30.33
CA MET A 172 14.09 -5.95 30.69
C MET A 172 14.10 -6.52 32.11
N LEU A 173 13.18 -6.09 32.98
CA LEU A 173 13.11 -6.53 34.37
C LEU A 173 13.08 -8.06 34.53
N PRO A 174 12.22 -8.82 33.80
CA PRO A 174 12.20 -10.27 33.92
C PRO A 174 13.53 -10.92 33.52
N GLY A 175 14.11 -10.51 32.40
CA GLY A 175 15.42 -11.02 31.94
C GLY A 175 16.54 -10.67 32.91
N THR A 176 16.53 -9.43 33.42
CA THR A 176 17.49 -8.96 34.43
C THR A 176 17.41 -9.82 35.69
N LEU A 177 16.19 -10.08 36.19
CA LEU A 177 15.98 -10.90 37.37
C LEU A 177 16.46 -12.34 37.17
N VAL A 178 16.24 -12.94 35.99
CA VAL A 178 16.73 -14.28 35.65
C VAL A 178 18.26 -14.32 35.63
N TYR A 179 18.92 -13.38 34.94
CA TYR A 179 20.39 -13.36 34.87
C TYR A 179 21.03 -12.98 36.22
N VAL A 180 20.49 -12.02 36.96
CA VAL A 180 20.98 -11.68 38.31
C VAL A 180 20.82 -12.88 39.25
N ASN A 181 19.69 -13.61 39.19
CA ASN A 181 19.50 -14.83 39.96
C ASN A 181 20.45 -15.96 39.52
N ALA A 182 20.72 -16.10 38.22
CA ALA A 182 21.77 -17.01 37.76
C ALA A 182 23.14 -16.63 38.33
N GLY A 183 23.43 -15.33 38.44
CA GLY A 183 24.64 -14.79 39.07
C GLY A 183 24.78 -15.15 40.55
N THR A 184 23.69 -15.07 41.34
CA THR A 184 23.71 -15.48 42.76
C THR A 184 23.92 -16.98 42.94
N GLN A 185 23.54 -17.80 41.94
CA GLN A 185 23.78 -19.25 41.92
C GLN A 185 25.16 -19.61 41.38
N LEU A 186 25.68 -18.88 40.37
CA LEU A 186 27.02 -19.04 39.81
C LEU A 186 28.11 -18.78 40.86
N ALA A 187 27.85 -17.87 41.80
CA ALA A 187 28.66 -17.67 43.00
C ALA A 187 28.80 -18.94 43.88
N LYS A 188 28.01 -20.00 43.64
CA LYS A 188 27.94 -21.23 44.44
C LYS A 188 28.33 -22.51 43.69
N ILE A 189 28.64 -22.46 42.39
CA ILE A 189 28.78 -23.68 41.53
C ILE A 189 30.21 -23.84 41.00
N GLU A 190 30.74 -25.07 41.04
CA GLU A 190 32.12 -25.44 40.63
C GLU A 190 32.29 -25.84 39.16
N SER A 191 31.24 -26.09 38.36
CA SER A 191 31.39 -26.50 36.94
C SER A 191 30.32 -25.98 35.95
N LEU A 192 30.70 -25.91 34.66
CA LEU A 192 29.93 -25.35 33.53
C LEU A 192 28.73 -26.19 33.06
N SER A 193 28.60 -27.45 33.51
CA SER A 193 27.49 -28.33 33.12
C SER A 193 26.14 -27.96 33.75
N GLY A 194 26.13 -27.13 34.80
CA GLY A 194 24.91 -26.59 35.41
C GLY A 194 24.21 -25.49 34.60
N ILE A 195 24.86 -24.95 33.56
CA ILE A 195 24.33 -23.86 32.73
C ILE A 195 23.27 -24.38 31.73
N LEU A 196 23.31 -25.65 31.32
CA LEU A 196 22.30 -26.27 30.45
C LEU A 196 21.24 -27.03 31.27
N SER A 197 20.86 -26.52 32.45
CA SER A 197 19.78 -27.12 33.21
C SER A 197 18.43 -27.01 32.46
N PRO A 198 17.54 -28.01 32.56
CA PRO A 198 16.19 -27.92 32.01
C PRO A 198 15.43 -26.65 32.44
N ALA A 199 15.75 -26.11 33.62
CA ALA A 199 15.21 -24.85 34.13
C ALA A 199 15.68 -23.62 33.30
N LEU A 200 16.95 -23.58 32.88
CA LEU A 200 17.48 -22.49 32.07
C LEU A 200 16.98 -22.57 30.63
N LEU A 201 16.93 -23.78 30.05
CA LEU A 201 16.34 -24.03 28.72
C LEU A 201 14.83 -23.69 28.70
N GLY A 202 14.10 -24.06 29.74
CA GLY A 202 12.70 -23.67 29.93
C GLY A 202 12.52 -22.16 30.03
N SER A 203 13.44 -21.46 30.70
CA SER A 203 13.43 -19.99 30.82
C SER A 203 13.70 -19.30 29.47
N PHE A 204 14.61 -19.82 28.65
CA PHE A 204 14.85 -19.30 27.30
C PHE A 204 13.70 -19.59 26.32
N ALA A 205 13.10 -20.77 26.40
CA ALA A 205 11.90 -21.10 25.63
C ALA A 205 10.72 -20.18 26.03
N LEU A 206 10.51 -19.98 27.34
CA LEU A 206 9.50 -19.04 27.86
C LEU A 206 9.77 -17.60 27.40
N LEU A 207 11.01 -17.13 27.43
CA LEU A 207 11.38 -15.81 26.89
C LEU A 207 11.10 -15.71 25.37
N GLY A 208 11.29 -16.78 24.60
CA GLY A 208 10.93 -16.81 23.17
C GLY A 208 9.42 -16.82 22.89
N LEU A 209 8.65 -17.54 23.72
CA LEU A 209 7.20 -17.69 23.60
C LEU A 209 6.42 -16.51 24.18
N PHE A 210 6.93 -15.88 25.25
CA PHE A 210 6.27 -14.79 25.97
C PHE A 210 5.85 -13.62 25.05
N PRO A 211 6.68 -13.13 24.12
CA PRO A 211 6.34 -12.13 23.10
C PRO A 211 5.10 -12.47 22.26
N LEU A 212 5.00 -13.72 21.82
CA LEU A 212 3.88 -14.20 21.00
C LEU A 212 2.62 -14.32 21.85
N VAL A 213 2.76 -14.83 23.07
CA VAL A 213 1.68 -14.94 24.05
C VAL A 213 1.18 -13.55 24.46
N ALA A 214 2.07 -12.62 24.80
CA ALA A 214 1.75 -11.24 25.16
C ALA A 214 1.01 -10.52 24.01
N ARG A 215 1.46 -10.68 22.76
CA ARG A 215 0.76 -10.15 21.59
C ARG A 215 -0.63 -10.74 21.43
N LYS A 216 -0.76 -12.05 21.60
CA LYS A 216 -2.06 -12.73 21.55
C LYS A 216 -2.98 -12.22 22.65
N ILE A 217 -2.48 -12.08 23.88
CA ILE A 217 -3.23 -11.54 25.03
C ILE A 217 -3.71 -10.11 24.73
N VAL A 218 -2.83 -9.21 24.28
CA VAL A 218 -3.21 -7.83 23.97
C VAL A 218 -4.26 -7.78 22.86
N ALA A 219 -4.10 -8.58 21.80
CA ALA A 219 -5.09 -8.67 20.73
C ALA A 219 -6.44 -9.19 21.26
N THR A 220 -6.43 -10.21 22.12
CA THR A 220 -7.63 -10.76 22.75
C THR A 220 -8.30 -9.75 23.67
N VAL A 221 -7.54 -9.00 24.47
CA VAL A 221 -8.08 -7.96 25.36
C VAL A 221 -8.68 -6.80 24.57
N LYS A 222 -7.99 -6.32 23.52
CA LYS A 222 -8.52 -5.29 22.61
C LYS A 222 -9.82 -5.76 21.96
N ALA A 223 -9.86 -6.98 21.44
CA ALA A 223 -11.05 -7.58 20.86
C ALA A 223 -12.19 -7.70 21.89
N ALA A 224 -11.90 -8.21 23.09
CA ALA A 224 -12.89 -8.35 24.17
C ALA A 224 -13.51 -6.99 24.55
N LYS A 225 -12.69 -5.94 24.65
CA LYS A 225 -13.15 -4.58 24.94
C LYS A 225 -14.09 -4.02 23.87
N VAL A 226 -13.78 -4.26 22.60
CA VAL A 226 -14.63 -3.83 21.48
C VAL A 226 -15.96 -4.61 21.45
N TYR A 227 -15.94 -5.88 21.87
CA TYR A 227 -17.13 -6.73 21.93
C TYR A 227 -17.96 -6.61 23.21
N GLU A 228 -17.45 -6.00 24.29
CA GLU A 228 -18.07 -5.95 25.62
C GLU A 228 -19.53 -5.47 25.62
N LYS A 229 -19.85 -4.54 24.71
CA LYS A 229 -21.18 -3.92 24.60
C LYS A 229 -22.18 -4.75 23.80
N TRP A 230 -21.77 -5.88 23.21
CA TRP A 230 -22.54 -6.59 22.21
C TRP A 230 -22.84 -8.04 22.64
N PRO A 231 -24.10 -8.45 22.70
CA PRO A 231 -24.44 -9.84 22.99
C PRO A 231 -24.07 -10.72 21.79
N LYS A 232 -23.20 -11.71 22.02
CA LYS A 232 -22.82 -12.66 20.98
C LYS A 232 -23.90 -13.73 20.81
N PRO A 233 -24.42 -13.97 19.59
CA PRO A 233 -25.36 -15.05 19.31
C PRO A 233 -24.77 -16.43 19.64
N GLN A 234 -25.61 -17.35 20.15
CA GLN A 234 -25.21 -18.74 20.40
C GLN A 234 -25.03 -19.56 19.11
N LYS A 235 -25.85 -19.25 18.09
CA LYS A 235 -25.82 -19.83 16.76
C LYS A 235 -25.79 -18.72 15.73
N PHE A 236 -25.18 -19.00 14.58
CA PHE A 236 -25.13 -18.09 13.45
C PHE A 236 -25.89 -18.70 12.26
N ASP A 237 -26.62 -17.86 11.53
CA ASP A 237 -27.33 -18.23 10.31
C ASP A 237 -26.36 -18.44 9.15
N ALA A 238 -25.24 -17.69 9.13
CA ALA A 238 -24.19 -17.77 8.11
C ALA A 238 -22.77 -17.73 8.69
N ASN A 239 -21.80 -18.23 7.92
CA ASN A 239 -20.39 -18.04 8.20
C ASN A 239 -19.94 -16.62 7.82
N LEU A 240 -20.43 -16.12 6.69
CA LEU A 240 -20.06 -14.83 6.14
C LEU A 240 -21.29 -14.12 5.56
N VAL A 241 -21.47 -12.86 5.93
CA VAL A 241 -22.38 -11.93 5.24
C VAL A 241 -21.54 -10.96 4.44
N VAL A 242 -21.89 -10.76 3.17
CA VAL A 242 -21.24 -9.80 2.28
C VAL A 242 -22.24 -8.71 1.92
N ILE A 243 -21.85 -7.45 2.10
CA ILE A 243 -22.71 -6.29 1.83
C ILE A 243 -22.20 -5.59 0.56
N GLY A 244 -23.00 -5.64 -0.50
CA GLY A 244 -22.70 -5.08 -1.82
C GLY A 244 -22.26 -6.15 -2.83
N ALA A 245 -22.86 -6.15 -4.01
CA ALA A 245 -22.63 -7.08 -5.12
C ALA A 245 -21.90 -6.40 -6.30
N GLY A 246 -20.97 -5.48 -5.99
CA GLY A 246 -19.91 -5.09 -6.92
C GLY A 246 -18.76 -6.11 -6.93
N SER A 247 -17.73 -5.87 -7.73
CA SER A 247 -16.63 -6.84 -7.95
C SER A 247 -15.98 -7.35 -6.66
N GLY A 248 -15.80 -6.50 -5.64
CA GLY A 248 -15.27 -6.95 -4.35
C GLY A 248 -16.19 -7.94 -3.63
N GLY A 249 -17.48 -7.61 -3.51
CA GLY A 249 -18.41 -8.49 -2.78
C GLY A 249 -18.76 -9.76 -3.55
N LEU A 250 -18.86 -9.68 -4.89
CA LEU A 250 -19.02 -10.84 -5.75
C LEU A 250 -17.85 -11.82 -5.59
N VAL A 251 -16.60 -11.34 -5.65
CA VAL A 251 -15.41 -12.18 -5.45
C VAL A 251 -15.33 -12.74 -4.02
N ALA A 252 -15.62 -11.94 -3.01
CA ALA A 252 -15.64 -12.39 -1.61
C ALA A 252 -16.65 -13.53 -1.39
N SER A 253 -17.87 -13.35 -1.91
CA SER A 253 -18.94 -14.35 -1.83
C SER A 253 -18.59 -15.64 -2.56
N TYR A 254 -18.03 -15.52 -3.77
CA TYR A 254 -17.61 -16.67 -4.57
C TYR A 254 -16.52 -17.49 -3.87
N ILE A 255 -15.48 -16.83 -3.34
CA ILE A 255 -14.38 -17.50 -2.62
C ILE A 255 -14.92 -18.24 -1.39
N ALA A 256 -15.79 -17.59 -0.63
CA ALA A 256 -16.37 -18.18 0.57
C ALA A 256 -17.27 -19.38 0.25
N ALA A 257 -18.08 -19.32 -0.81
CA ALA A 257 -18.89 -20.45 -1.26
C ALA A 257 -18.03 -21.60 -1.82
N ALA A 258 -16.93 -21.29 -2.53
CA ALA A 258 -16.01 -22.30 -3.07
C ALA A 258 -15.38 -23.16 -1.97
N VAL A 259 -15.12 -22.59 -0.79
CA VAL A 259 -14.64 -23.32 0.40
C VAL A 259 -15.77 -23.88 1.27
N LYS A 260 -16.99 -23.97 0.73
CA LYS A 260 -18.20 -24.53 1.37
C LYS A 260 -18.65 -23.82 2.64
N ALA A 261 -18.32 -22.55 2.81
CA ALA A 261 -18.92 -21.72 3.86
C ALA A 261 -20.36 -21.37 3.48
N LYS A 262 -21.25 -21.23 4.47
CA LYS A 262 -22.59 -20.65 4.23
C LYS A 262 -22.47 -19.14 4.13
N VAL A 263 -22.80 -18.59 2.96
CA VAL A 263 -22.60 -17.17 2.62
C VAL A 263 -23.92 -16.54 2.23
N ILE A 264 -24.16 -15.35 2.75
CA ILE A 264 -25.28 -14.50 2.36
C ILE A 264 -24.74 -13.20 1.76
N LEU A 265 -25.06 -12.95 0.49
CA LEU A 265 -24.74 -11.71 -0.22
C LEU A 265 -25.98 -10.82 -0.23
N ILE A 266 -25.84 -9.56 0.21
CA ILE A 266 -26.93 -8.59 0.27
C ILE A 266 -26.64 -7.44 -0.69
N GLU A 267 -27.55 -7.16 -1.62
CA GLU A 267 -27.45 -6.06 -2.57
C GLU A 267 -28.75 -5.26 -2.62
N LYS A 268 -28.67 -3.93 -2.57
CA LYS A 268 -29.84 -3.05 -2.56
C LYS A 268 -30.23 -2.52 -3.95
N ASN A 269 -29.32 -2.61 -4.92
CA ASN A 269 -29.43 -2.14 -6.29
C ASN A 269 -29.24 -3.31 -7.29
N LYS A 270 -28.72 -3.03 -8.48
CA LYS A 270 -28.40 -4.04 -9.49
C LYS A 270 -27.13 -4.81 -9.14
N MET A 271 -27.14 -6.12 -9.37
CA MET A 271 -25.96 -6.97 -9.33
C MET A 271 -24.86 -6.50 -10.30
N GLY A 272 -23.60 -6.83 -10.01
CA GLY A 272 -22.41 -6.38 -10.75
C GLY A 272 -21.91 -4.99 -10.35
N GLY A 273 -22.69 -4.25 -9.55
CA GLY A 273 -22.33 -2.95 -9.00
C GLY A 273 -21.98 -1.92 -10.08
N GLU A 274 -21.16 -0.93 -9.71
CA GLU A 274 -20.74 0.14 -10.60
C GLU A 274 -20.04 -0.37 -11.85
N CYS A 275 -19.02 -1.24 -11.72
CA CYS A 275 -18.17 -1.66 -12.82
C CYS A 275 -18.97 -2.18 -14.04
N LEU A 276 -19.97 -3.01 -13.79
CA LEU A 276 -20.85 -3.55 -14.83
C LEU A 276 -21.86 -2.52 -15.33
N ASN A 277 -22.54 -1.81 -14.42
CA ASN A 277 -23.75 -1.06 -14.76
C ASN A 277 -23.47 0.39 -15.17
N THR A 278 -22.46 1.02 -14.58
CA THR A 278 -22.23 2.47 -14.70
C THR A 278 -20.75 2.88 -14.78
N GLY A 279 -19.83 1.93 -14.88
CA GLY A 279 -18.39 2.18 -14.85
C GLY A 279 -17.66 1.62 -16.06
N CYS A 280 -16.84 0.59 -15.83
CA CYS A 280 -15.89 0.08 -16.82
C CYS A 280 -16.56 -0.51 -18.07
N VAL A 281 -17.59 -1.34 -17.93
CA VAL A 281 -18.25 -1.97 -19.09
C VAL A 281 -18.87 -0.93 -20.03
N PRO A 282 -19.71 0.01 -19.57
CA PRO A 282 -20.30 1.00 -20.48
C PRO A 282 -19.28 1.97 -21.07
N SER A 283 -18.30 2.44 -20.29
CA SER A 283 -17.26 3.34 -20.80
C SER A 283 -16.44 2.69 -21.93
N LYS A 284 -15.99 1.46 -21.74
CA LYS A 284 -15.15 0.74 -22.74
C LYS A 284 -15.97 0.38 -23.97
N ALA A 285 -17.26 0.08 -23.81
CA ALA A 285 -18.18 -0.12 -24.92
C ALA A 285 -18.33 1.17 -25.76
N LEU A 286 -18.51 2.33 -25.12
CA LEU A 286 -18.62 3.62 -25.79
C LEU A 286 -17.31 4.00 -26.50
N ILE A 287 -16.17 3.91 -25.80
CA ILE A 287 -14.85 4.22 -26.35
C ILE A 287 -14.61 3.42 -27.63
N ARG A 288 -14.92 2.12 -27.65
CA ARG A 288 -14.75 1.30 -28.86
C ARG A 288 -15.60 1.78 -30.03
N SER A 289 -16.84 2.20 -29.79
CA SER A 289 -17.70 2.78 -30.84
C SER A 289 -17.12 4.09 -31.38
N THR A 290 -16.64 4.97 -30.50
CA THR A 290 -16.07 6.28 -30.91
C THR A 290 -14.71 6.16 -31.58
N ARG A 291 -13.96 5.10 -31.26
CA ARG A 291 -12.71 4.77 -31.94
C ARG A 291 -12.94 4.43 -33.40
N LEU A 292 -13.97 3.63 -33.71
CA LEU A 292 -14.33 3.32 -35.09
C LEU A 292 -14.61 4.59 -35.93
N LEU A 293 -15.25 5.61 -35.33
CA LEU A 293 -15.47 6.90 -35.99
C LEU A 293 -14.16 7.64 -36.28
N THR A 294 -13.19 7.51 -35.38
CA THR A 294 -11.84 8.08 -35.56
C THR A 294 -11.08 7.36 -36.67
N ASP A 295 -11.11 6.03 -36.69
CA ASP A 295 -10.49 5.21 -37.75
C ASP A 295 -11.12 5.54 -39.12
N THR A 296 -12.44 5.76 -39.15
CA THR A 296 -13.17 6.18 -40.36
C THR A 296 -12.71 7.55 -40.84
N ALA A 297 -12.56 8.53 -39.94
CA ALA A 297 -12.03 9.86 -40.27
C ALA A 297 -10.58 9.82 -40.77
N ARG A 298 -9.79 8.83 -40.33
CA ARG A 298 -8.41 8.57 -40.75
C ARG A 298 -8.29 7.63 -41.95
N SER A 299 -9.40 7.26 -42.59
CA SER A 299 -9.45 6.29 -43.70
C SER A 299 -8.42 6.52 -44.82
N ALA A 300 -8.11 7.78 -45.14
CA ALA A 300 -7.10 8.13 -46.13
C ALA A 300 -5.68 7.65 -45.75
N GLU A 301 -5.35 7.60 -44.45
CA GLU A 301 -4.10 7.03 -43.93
C GLU A 301 -3.98 5.54 -44.26
N PHE A 302 -5.12 4.84 -44.38
CA PHE A 302 -5.22 3.43 -44.73
C PHE A 302 -5.42 3.18 -46.24
N GLY A 303 -5.24 4.21 -47.07
CA GLY A 303 -5.41 4.10 -48.53
C GLY A 303 -6.87 4.05 -49.00
N ILE A 304 -7.83 4.32 -48.12
CA ILE A 304 -9.26 4.39 -48.45
C ILE A 304 -9.60 5.86 -48.75
N LYS A 305 -9.92 6.16 -50.02
CA LYS A 305 -10.14 7.55 -50.46
C LYS A 305 -11.33 8.25 -49.83
N SER A 306 -12.39 7.51 -49.51
CA SER A 306 -13.61 8.04 -48.91
C SER A 306 -14.40 6.94 -48.23
N ILE A 307 -14.88 7.23 -47.03
CA ILE A 307 -15.86 6.47 -46.28
C ILE A 307 -16.71 7.48 -45.51
N GLN A 308 -18.01 7.21 -45.39
CA GLN A 308 -18.93 8.03 -44.60
C GLN A 308 -19.53 7.14 -43.51
N ALA A 309 -19.52 7.63 -42.28
CA ALA A 309 -20.17 6.98 -41.15
C ALA A 309 -21.30 7.90 -40.65
N GLU A 310 -22.53 7.49 -40.95
CA GLU A 310 -23.73 8.09 -40.36
C GLU A 310 -24.11 7.30 -39.11
N PHE A 311 -24.45 7.98 -38.03
CA PHE A 311 -24.88 7.35 -36.79
C PHE A 311 -25.93 8.20 -36.07
N ASP A 312 -26.84 7.52 -35.36
CA ASP A 312 -27.70 8.13 -34.37
C ASP A 312 -27.08 7.99 -32.97
N PHE A 313 -27.14 9.07 -32.18
CA PHE A 313 -26.56 9.07 -30.83
C PHE A 313 -27.26 8.08 -29.90
N ALA A 314 -28.58 7.96 -29.98
CA ALA A 314 -29.37 7.04 -29.17
C ALA A 314 -29.03 5.58 -29.50
N ASP A 315 -28.75 5.26 -30.76
CA ASP A 315 -28.34 3.90 -31.17
C ASP A 315 -26.98 3.50 -30.60
N ILE A 316 -26.01 4.42 -30.55
CA ILE A 316 -24.72 4.18 -29.87
C ILE A 316 -24.94 3.92 -28.38
N MET A 317 -25.80 4.70 -27.73
CA MET A 317 -26.13 4.51 -26.31
C MET A 317 -26.92 3.23 -26.07
N GLU A 318 -27.78 2.79 -27.00
CA GLU A 318 -28.48 1.51 -26.88
C GLU A 318 -27.52 0.32 -27.09
N ARG A 319 -26.51 0.46 -27.96
CA ARG A 319 -25.42 -0.54 -28.02
C ARG A 319 -24.71 -0.68 -26.68
N VAL A 320 -24.42 0.43 -25.99
CA VAL A 320 -23.85 0.39 -24.63
C VAL A 320 -24.76 -0.41 -23.68
N GLN A 321 -26.07 -0.13 -23.68
CA GLN A 321 -27.03 -0.88 -22.86
C GLN A 321 -27.09 -2.36 -23.23
N LYS A 322 -27.01 -2.70 -24.53
CA LYS A 322 -26.95 -4.09 -25.00
C LYS A 322 -25.71 -4.80 -24.47
N VAL A 323 -24.54 -4.18 -24.50
CA VAL A 323 -23.31 -4.77 -23.94
C VAL A 323 -23.45 -5.02 -22.44
N ILE A 324 -23.99 -4.07 -21.68
CA ILE A 324 -24.28 -4.28 -20.24
C ILE A 324 -25.19 -5.50 -20.06
N LYS A 325 -26.31 -5.57 -20.80
CA LYS A 325 -27.26 -6.69 -20.74
C LYS A 325 -26.61 -8.04 -21.10
N THR A 326 -25.67 -8.06 -22.04
CA THR A 326 -24.95 -9.28 -22.43
C THR A 326 -23.97 -9.75 -21.36
N VAL A 327 -23.31 -8.83 -20.65
CA VAL A 327 -22.35 -9.18 -19.59
C VAL A 327 -23.06 -9.48 -18.26
N ALA A 328 -24.20 -8.86 -17.98
CA ALA A 328 -24.91 -8.96 -16.71
C ALA A 328 -25.22 -10.39 -16.19
N PRO A 329 -25.52 -11.39 -17.04
CA PRO A 329 -25.68 -12.77 -16.59
C PRO A 329 -24.46 -13.34 -15.85
N HIS A 330 -23.26 -12.81 -16.09
CA HIS A 330 -22.05 -13.22 -15.37
C HIS A 330 -22.08 -12.80 -13.90
N ASP A 331 -22.80 -11.75 -13.54
CA ASP A 331 -22.86 -11.24 -12.17
C ASP A 331 -24.23 -11.47 -11.53
N SER A 332 -25.13 -12.20 -12.19
CA SER A 332 -26.53 -12.28 -11.78
C SER A 332 -26.75 -13.07 -10.50
N LYS A 333 -27.88 -12.78 -9.84
CA LYS A 333 -28.37 -13.52 -8.67
C LYS A 333 -28.47 -15.01 -8.94
N GLU A 334 -28.97 -15.40 -10.11
CA GLU A 334 -29.16 -16.80 -10.51
C GLU A 334 -27.82 -17.53 -10.56
N ARG A 335 -26.81 -16.94 -11.19
CA ARG A 335 -25.45 -17.52 -11.25
C ARG A 335 -24.88 -17.70 -9.84
N TYR A 336 -24.95 -16.66 -9.00
CA TYR A 336 -24.40 -16.73 -7.64
C TYR A 336 -25.14 -17.72 -6.75
N THR A 337 -26.46 -17.84 -6.93
CA THR A 337 -27.27 -18.89 -6.28
C THR A 337 -26.82 -20.29 -6.69
N GLN A 338 -26.58 -20.53 -7.99
CA GLN A 338 -26.04 -21.82 -8.47
C GLN A 338 -24.64 -22.12 -7.92
N LEU A 339 -23.85 -21.08 -7.63
CA LEU A 339 -22.52 -21.20 -7.02
C LEU A 339 -22.58 -21.45 -5.50
N GLY A 340 -23.77 -21.50 -4.89
CA GLY A 340 -23.96 -21.79 -3.47
C GLY A 340 -24.00 -20.55 -2.57
N VAL A 341 -24.19 -19.35 -3.14
CA VAL A 341 -24.38 -18.10 -2.39
C VAL A 341 -25.86 -17.81 -2.24
N GLU A 342 -26.32 -17.57 -1.01
CA GLU A 342 -27.67 -17.06 -0.79
C GLU A 342 -27.68 -15.55 -1.08
N VAL A 343 -28.47 -15.10 -2.06
CA VAL A 343 -28.50 -13.70 -2.48
C VAL A 343 -29.81 -13.05 -2.06
N ILE A 344 -29.72 -11.99 -1.26
CA ILE A 344 -30.86 -11.22 -0.77
C ILE A 344 -30.84 -9.82 -1.40
N GLU A 345 -31.93 -9.47 -2.07
CA GLU A 345 -32.14 -8.13 -2.61
C GLU A 345 -32.77 -7.25 -1.52
N GLY A 346 -32.00 -6.30 -1.01
CA GLY A 346 -32.42 -5.43 0.09
C GLY A 346 -31.31 -4.54 0.64
N ALA A 347 -31.68 -3.60 1.50
CA ALA A 347 -30.74 -2.72 2.18
C ALA A 347 -30.22 -3.38 3.47
N ALA A 348 -28.90 -3.48 3.60
CA ALA A 348 -28.24 -4.01 4.80
C ALA A 348 -27.85 -2.88 5.76
N ARG A 349 -28.11 -3.08 7.06
CA ARG A 349 -27.61 -2.25 8.15
C ARG A 349 -26.99 -3.14 9.22
N ILE A 350 -25.72 -2.93 9.54
CA ILE A 350 -25.03 -3.62 10.63
C ILE A 350 -25.51 -3.03 11.94
N ILE A 351 -26.10 -3.87 12.79
CA ILE A 351 -26.67 -3.44 14.08
C ILE A 351 -25.85 -3.96 15.28
N SER A 352 -24.99 -4.95 15.04
CA SER A 352 -23.98 -5.41 15.99
C SER A 352 -22.86 -6.12 15.21
N PRO A 353 -21.72 -6.46 15.84
CA PRO A 353 -20.63 -7.15 15.17
C PRO A 353 -21.01 -8.48 14.54
N TRP A 354 -22.14 -9.07 14.94
CA TRP A 354 -22.60 -10.37 14.45
C TRP A 354 -23.99 -10.35 13.81
N GLN A 355 -24.62 -9.18 13.68
CA GLN A 355 -25.98 -9.07 13.19
C GLN A 355 -26.11 -7.99 12.13
N VAL A 356 -26.77 -8.37 11.04
CA VAL A 356 -27.12 -7.48 9.93
C VAL A 356 -28.64 -7.49 9.79
N GLU A 357 -29.27 -6.32 9.95
CA GLU A 357 -30.67 -6.12 9.58
C GLU A 357 -30.74 -5.93 8.06
N VAL A 358 -31.63 -6.67 7.41
CA VAL A 358 -31.89 -6.55 5.97
C VAL A 358 -33.33 -6.12 5.77
N THR A 359 -33.51 -4.98 5.11
CA THR A 359 -34.82 -4.48 4.70
C THR A 359 -35.06 -4.86 3.24
N THR A 360 -36.04 -5.73 2.99
CA THR A 360 -36.48 -6.14 1.65
C THR A 360 -37.88 -5.61 1.38
N ALA A 361 -38.40 -5.83 0.16
CA ALA A 361 -39.80 -5.54 -0.16
C ALA A 361 -40.80 -6.33 0.72
N GLY A 362 -40.39 -7.49 1.27
CA GLY A 362 -41.20 -8.34 2.14
C GLY A 362 -41.11 -7.99 3.63
N GLY A 363 -40.34 -6.97 4.01
CA GLY A 363 -40.18 -6.54 5.40
C GLY A 363 -38.74 -6.59 5.89
N LYS A 364 -38.57 -6.51 7.21
CA LYS A 364 -37.27 -6.52 7.87
C LYS A 364 -36.96 -7.90 8.46
N GLN A 365 -35.73 -8.36 8.29
CA GLN A 365 -35.21 -9.55 8.94
C GLN A 365 -33.82 -9.30 9.50
N THR A 366 -33.45 -9.99 10.58
CA THR A 366 -32.09 -9.93 11.15
C THR A 366 -31.37 -11.23 10.87
N ILE A 367 -30.16 -11.12 10.33
CA ILE A 367 -29.29 -12.24 9.98
C ILE A 367 -28.11 -12.26 10.94
N THR A 368 -27.89 -13.40 11.60
CA THR A 368 -26.72 -13.61 12.45
C THR A 368 -25.56 -14.22 11.65
N THR A 369 -24.34 -13.72 11.83
CA THR A 369 -23.16 -14.19 11.09
C THR A 369 -21.90 -14.18 11.93
N ARG A 370 -20.95 -15.08 11.60
CA ARG A 370 -19.62 -15.09 12.24
C ARG A 370 -18.76 -13.91 11.79
N ALA A 371 -18.79 -13.57 10.51
CA ALA A 371 -18.02 -12.47 9.93
C ALA A 371 -18.85 -11.67 8.93
N ILE A 372 -18.43 -10.43 8.70
CA ILE A 372 -19.05 -9.50 7.73
C ILE A 372 -17.95 -8.96 6.81
N VAL A 373 -18.18 -8.95 5.49
CA VAL A 373 -17.36 -8.21 4.52
C VAL A 373 -18.18 -7.07 3.94
N ILE A 374 -17.71 -5.85 4.12
CA ILE A 374 -18.31 -4.62 3.59
C ILE A 374 -17.67 -4.32 2.24
N ALA A 375 -18.46 -4.45 1.17
CA ALA A 375 -18.07 -4.17 -0.21
C ALA A 375 -19.02 -3.12 -0.82
N ALA A 376 -19.36 -2.09 -0.03
CA ALA A 376 -20.34 -1.06 -0.37
C ALA A 376 -19.94 -0.10 -1.50
N GLY A 377 -18.70 -0.18 -1.99
CA GLY A 377 -18.21 0.62 -3.11
C GLY A 377 -18.11 2.12 -2.81
N SER A 378 -18.22 2.93 -3.86
CA SER A 378 -18.17 4.39 -3.82
C SER A 378 -19.33 5.00 -4.62
N ARG A 379 -19.41 6.34 -4.62
CA ARG A 379 -20.34 7.13 -5.44
C ARG A 379 -19.63 8.37 -6.00
N PRO A 380 -20.09 8.94 -7.12
CA PRO A 380 -19.54 10.20 -7.65
C PRO A 380 -19.56 11.32 -6.61
N LEU A 381 -18.48 12.11 -6.55
CA LEU A 381 -18.43 13.30 -5.71
C LEU A 381 -19.18 14.45 -6.40
N VAL A 382 -20.23 14.96 -5.74
CA VAL A 382 -20.92 16.19 -6.15
C VAL A 382 -20.39 17.34 -5.30
N PRO A 383 -19.73 18.36 -5.88
CA PRO A 383 -19.17 19.47 -5.12
C PRO A 383 -20.26 20.47 -4.74
N PRO A 384 -20.12 21.21 -3.63
CA PRO A 384 -21.07 22.24 -3.23
C PRO A 384 -20.84 23.55 -4.01
N ILE A 385 -20.95 23.51 -5.34
CA ILE A 385 -20.80 24.70 -6.20
C ILE A 385 -22.17 25.41 -6.25
N PRO A 386 -22.25 26.71 -5.90
CA PRO A 386 -23.51 27.45 -5.95
C PRO A 386 -24.22 27.35 -7.30
N GLY A 387 -25.52 27.08 -7.27
CA GLY A 387 -26.38 26.98 -8.44
C GLY A 387 -26.36 25.60 -9.12
N LEU A 388 -25.42 24.71 -8.78
CA LEU A 388 -25.36 23.35 -9.33
C LEU A 388 -26.62 22.54 -9.00
N GLU A 389 -27.23 22.79 -7.84
CA GLU A 389 -28.48 22.18 -7.39
C GLU A 389 -29.68 22.48 -8.31
N ASN A 390 -29.59 23.54 -9.12
CA ASN A 390 -30.62 23.93 -10.09
C ASN A 390 -30.33 23.39 -11.50
N ILE A 391 -29.24 22.62 -11.66
CA ILE A 391 -28.82 22.04 -12.93
C ILE A 391 -29.06 20.53 -12.87
N ASP A 392 -29.66 19.99 -13.94
CA ASP A 392 -29.72 18.55 -14.18
C ASP A 392 -28.34 18.04 -14.63
N TYR A 393 -27.42 17.89 -13.67
CA TYR A 393 -26.05 17.47 -13.95
C TYR A 393 -25.94 15.96 -14.14
N LEU A 394 -24.97 15.57 -14.96
CA LEU A 394 -24.59 14.18 -15.18
C LEU A 394 -23.43 13.81 -14.25
N THR A 395 -23.36 12.53 -13.93
CA THR A 395 -22.24 11.89 -13.25
C THR A 395 -21.86 10.63 -14.01
N SER A 396 -20.78 9.96 -13.62
CA SER A 396 -20.48 8.62 -14.14
C SER A 396 -21.62 7.64 -13.94
N ASP A 397 -22.52 7.86 -12.98
CA ASP A 397 -23.63 6.95 -12.70
C ASP A 397 -24.83 7.20 -13.62
N THR A 398 -25.04 8.45 -14.07
CA THR A 398 -26.26 8.87 -14.78
C THR A 398 -26.06 9.09 -16.29
N ILE A 399 -24.83 9.29 -16.76
CA ILE A 399 -24.53 9.62 -18.17
C ILE A 399 -25.03 8.57 -19.17
N TRP A 400 -25.12 7.30 -18.77
CA TRP A 400 -25.49 6.18 -19.64
C TRP A 400 -26.96 6.16 -20.06
N ALA A 401 -27.80 6.96 -19.39
CA ALA A 401 -29.21 7.11 -19.71
C ALA A 401 -29.46 8.16 -20.81
N LEU A 402 -28.45 8.91 -21.23
CA LEU A 402 -28.60 9.95 -22.23
C LEU A 402 -29.08 9.37 -23.57
N ARG A 403 -30.04 10.04 -24.22
CA ARG A 403 -30.58 9.66 -25.53
C ARG A 403 -30.55 10.80 -26.55
N ASN A 404 -30.57 12.03 -26.08
CA ASN A 404 -30.41 13.21 -26.93
C ASN A 404 -28.94 13.65 -26.89
N LYS A 405 -28.34 13.86 -28.06
CA LYS A 405 -26.97 14.35 -28.16
C LYS A 405 -26.91 15.82 -27.68
N PRO A 406 -26.13 16.16 -26.64
CA PRO A 406 -25.95 17.55 -26.23
C PRO A 406 -25.15 18.30 -27.31
N GLY A 407 -25.46 19.58 -27.54
CA GLY A 407 -24.65 20.41 -28.43
C GLY A 407 -23.32 20.78 -27.78
N ARG A 408 -23.39 21.28 -26.55
CA ARG A 408 -22.27 21.71 -25.71
C ARG A 408 -22.29 21.01 -24.36
N MET A 409 -21.16 20.45 -23.96
CA MET A 409 -21.03 19.74 -22.70
C MET A 409 -19.77 20.16 -21.95
N ILE A 410 -19.95 20.53 -20.68
CA ILE A 410 -18.84 20.78 -19.75
C ILE A 410 -18.49 19.48 -19.05
N ILE A 411 -17.20 19.21 -18.90
CA ILE A 411 -16.69 18.11 -18.07
C ILE A 411 -15.83 18.74 -16.97
N LEU A 412 -16.28 18.60 -15.72
CA LEU A 412 -15.50 19.02 -14.56
C LEU A 412 -14.63 17.85 -14.08
N GLY A 413 -13.32 18.00 -14.19
CA GLY A 413 -12.33 17.01 -13.77
C GLY A 413 -11.47 16.47 -14.92
N GLY A 414 -10.16 16.47 -14.70
CA GLY A 414 -9.09 15.99 -15.56
C GLY A 414 -8.51 14.65 -15.12
N GLY A 415 -9.23 13.89 -14.29
CA GLY A 415 -8.89 12.50 -13.96
C GLY A 415 -9.22 11.51 -15.09
N PRO A 416 -8.94 10.21 -14.89
CA PRO A 416 -9.14 9.18 -15.92
C PRO A 416 -10.57 9.14 -16.50
N ILE A 417 -11.59 9.14 -15.64
CA ILE A 417 -13.01 9.12 -16.05
C ILE A 417 -13.34 10.35 -16.90
N GLY A 418 -12.93 11.54 -16.45
CA GLY A 418 -13.17 12.79 -17.17
C GLY A 418 -12.50 12.78 -18.55
N CYS A 419 -11.26 12.31 -18.63
CA CYS A 419 -10.52 12.22 -19.88
C CYS A 419 -11.13 11.21 -20.87
N GLU A 420 -11.43 9.99 -20.41
CA GLU A 420 -12.08 8.96 -21.23
C GLU A 420 -13.40 9.46 -21.84
N LEU A 421 -14.24 10.09 -21.02
CA LEU A 421 -15.56 10.57 -21.46
C LEU A 421 -15.46 11.85 -22.31
N ALA A 422 -14.50 12.75 -22.03
CA ALA A 422 -14.26 13.93 -22.86
C ALA A 422 -13.94 13.54 -24.30
N GLN A 423 -12.99 12.61 -24.47
CA GLN A 423 -12.60 12.16 -25.79
C GLN A 423 -13.70 11.39 -26.50
N ALA A 424 -14.40 10.49 -25.80
CA ALA A 424 -15.50 9.73 -26.39
C ALA A 424 -16.63 10.65 -26.89
N PHE A 425 -17.08 11.62 -26.08
CA PHE A 425 -18.16 12.52 -26.49
C PHE A 425 -17.74 13.54 -27.55
N ALA A 426 -16.49 14.02 -27.53
CA ALA A 426 -15.96 14.87 -28.61
C ALA A 426 -16.01 14.15 -29.96
N ARG A 427 -15.65 12.86 -30.00
CA ARG A 427 -15.71 12.01 -31.21
C ARG A 427 -17.13 11.75 -31.71
N LEU A 428 -18.15 11.90 -30.86
CA LEU A 428 -19.57 11.88 -31.25
C LEU A 428 -20.05 13.26 -31.77
N GLY A 429 -19.15 14.23 -31.87
CA GLY A 429 -19.46 15.59 -32.34
C GLY A 429 -20.20 16.42 -31.30
N VAL A 430 -19.90 16.24 -30.01
CA VAL A 430 -20.32 17.14 -28.92
C VAL A 430 -19.20 18.18 -28.70
N GLN A 431 -19.55 19.45 -28.54
CA GLN A 431 -18.56 20.48 -28.20
C GLN A 431 -18.18 20.36 -26.72
N ILE A 432 -16.98 19.87 -26.44
CA ILE A 432 -16.50 19.64 -25.08
C ILE A 432 -15.66 20.80 -24.59
N THR A 433 -15.99 21.30 -23.39
CA THR A 433 -15.07 22.09 -22.56
C THR A 433 -14.74 21.31 -21.30
N GLN A 434 -13.49 20.88 -21.17
CA GLN A 434 -13.00 20.17 -19.99
C GLN A 434 -12.27 21.14 -19.06
N ILE A 435 -12.68 21.17 -17.80
CA ILE A 435 -12.19 22.11 -16.79
C ILE A 435 -11.51 21.32 -15.68
N GLU A 436 -10.26 21.66 -15.39
CA GLU A 436 -9.46 21.06 -14.33
C GLU A 436 -8.79 22.16 -13.51
N MET A 437 -8.81 22.00 -12.18
CA MET A 437 -8.20 22.93 -11.24
C MET A 437 -6.68 22.77 -11.16
N ALA A 438 -6.17 21.56 -11.43
CA ALA A 438 -4.75 21.27 -11.49
C ALA A 438 -4.11 21.83 -12.77
N ALA A 439 -2.79 21.95 -12.73
CA ALA A 439 -1.98 22.41 -13.85
C ALA A 439 -1.91 21.43 -15.02
N ARG A 440 -2.35 20.18 -14.84
CA ARG A 440 -2.26 19.10 -15.83
C ARG A 440 -3.44 18.14 -15.73
N LEU A 441 -3.86 17.59 -16.88
CA LEU A 441 -4.69 16.39 -16.92
C LEU A 441 -3.90 15.19 -16.37
N LEU A 442 -4.59 14.20 -15.80
CA LEU A 442 -3.99 12.96 -15.33
C LEU A 442 -2.77 13.19 -14.42
N MET A 443 -2.90 14.08 -13.42
CA MET A 443 -1.78 14.56 -12.58
C MET A 443 -0.93 13.50 -11.87
N ARG A 444 -1.37 12.23 -11.84
CA ARG A 444 -0.62 11.09 -11.30
C ARG A 444 0.39 10.50 -12.29
N GLU A 445 0.28 10.84 -13.57
CA GLU A 445 1.21 10.45 -14.62
C GLU A 445 2.33 11.48 -14.77
N ASP A 446 3.45 11.05 -15.39
CA ASP A 446 4.57 11.92 -15.68
C ASP A 446 4.12 13.08 -16.59
N GLU A 447 4.74 14.26 -16.41
CA GLU A 447 4.40 15.50 -17.13
C GLU A 447 4.31 15.32 -18.64
N GLU A 448 5.30 14.65 -19.24
CA GLU A 448 5.33 14.36 -20.68
C GLU A 448 4.12 13.55 -21.19
N ILE A 449 3.46 12.78 -20.32
CA ILE A 449 2.29 11.97 -20.66
C ILE A 449 1.03 12.83 -20.59
N SER A 450 0.88 13.61 -19.52
CA SER A 450 -0.20 14.59 -19.39
C SER A 450 -0.24 15.56 -20.55
N ASP A 451 0.92 16.08 -20.97
CA ASP A 451 1.02 17.05 -22.05
C ASP A 451 0.61 16.44 -23.40
N ARG A 452 1.02 15.20 -23.66
CA ARG A 452 0.62 14.46 -24.86
C ARG A 452 -0.89 14.25 -24.95
N VAL A 453 -1.53 13.88 -23.84
CA VAL A 453 -3.00 13.75 -23.79
C VAL A 453 -3.66 15.10 -24.02
N ALA A 454 -3.20 16.16 -23.37
CA ALA A 454 -3.75 17.50 -23.56
C ALA A 454 -3.60 18.00 -25.01
N GLU A 455 -2.45 17.75 -25.64
CA GLU A 455 -2.24 18.08 -27.07
C GLU A 455 -3.18 17.29 -27.97
N LYS A 456 -3.31 15.98 -27.75
CA LYS A 456 -4.24 15.13 -28.51
C LYS A 456 -5.69 15.56 -28.32
N PHE A 457 -6.08 15.94 -27.11
CA PHE A 457 -7.44 16.43 -26.83
C PHE A 457 -7.75 17.72 -27.58
N ARG A 458 -6.80 18.66 -27.63
CA ARG A 458 -6.96 19.89 -28.44
C ARG A 458 -7.09 19.56 -29.94
N LYS A 459 -6.33 18.58 -30.45
CA LYS A 459 -6.47 18.09 -31.84
C LYS A 459 -7.81 17.43 -32.10
N ASP A 460 -8.37 16.74 -31.10
CA ASP A 460 -9.71 16.15 -31.14
C ASP A 460 -10.83 17.21 -30.92
N GLY A 461 -10.50 18.50 -30.86
CA GLY A 461 -11.45 19.61 -30.76
C GLY A 461 -11.95 19.91 -29.35
N ILE A 462 -11.32 19.34 -28.32
CA ILE A 462 -11.68 19.56 -26.92
C ILE A 462 -11.04 20.87 -26.43
N ASN A 463 -11.86 21.76 -25.86
CA ASN A 463 -11.38 22.95 -25.17
C ASN A 463 -10.91 22.57 -23.75
N VAL A 464 -9.60 22.43 -23.56
CA VAL A 464 -8.98 22.03 -22.28
C VAL A 464 -8.58 23.28 -21.49
N LEU A 465 -9.25 23.51 -20.35
CA LEU A 465 -9.03 24.62 -19.44
C LEU A 465 -8.39 24.12 -18.12
N LEU A 466 -7.06 24.23 -18.04
CA LEU A 466 -6.25 23.84 -16.87
C LEU A 466 -6.10 25.02 -15.91
N GLU A 467 -5.93 24.74 -14.62
CA GLU A 467 -5.89 25.76 -13.56
C GLU A 467 -7.14 26.65 -13.51
N HIS A 468 -8.30 26.11 -13.92
CA HIS A 468 -9.58 26.80 -13.89
C HIS A 468 -10.46 26.23 -12.77
N THR A 469 -11.02 27.11 -11.95
CA THR A 469 -11.94 26.74 -10.86
C THR A 469 -13.38 27.05 -11.25
N ALA A 470 -14.27 26.07 -11.20
CA ALA A 470 -15.71 26.29 -11.34
C ALA A 470 -16.26 26.99 -10.09
N LYS A 471 -16.79 28.21 -10.24
CA LYS A 471 -17.22 29.07 -9.13
C LYS A 471 -18.73 29.02 -8.90
N GLN A 472 -19.51 29.06 -9.97
CA GLN A 472 -20.97 29.16 -9.87
C GLN A 472 -21.64 28.75 -11.18
N PHE A 473 -22.80 28.11 -11.09
CA PHE A 473 -23.71 27.89 -12.21
C PHE A 473 -24.86 28.90 -12.17
N ILE A 474 -25.17 29.50 -13.30
CA ILE A 474 -26.28 30.45 -13.45
C ILE A 474 -27.09 30.15 -14.71
N SER A 475 -28.31 30.70 -14.75
CA SER A 475 -29.15 30.71 -15.94
C SER A 475 -29.49 32.16 -16.27
N GLU A 476 -29.10 32.62 -17.46
CA GLU A 476 -29.35 33.98 -17.94
C GLU A 476 -30.01 33.92 -19.32
N ASN A 477 -31.12 34.62 -19.52
CA ASN A 477 -31.85 34.65 -20.79
C ASN A 477 -32.21 33.25 -21.36
N GLY A 478 -32.39 32.25 -20.48
CA GLY A 478 -32.67 30.87 -20.86
C GLY A 478 -31.44 30.03 -21.21
N GLU A 479 -30.24 30.59 -21.18
CA GLU A 479 -28.97 29.88 -21.40
C GLU A 479 -28.30 29.54 -20.06
N LYS A 480 -27.84 28.29 -19.92
CA LYS A 480 -27.07 27.84 -18.75
C LYS A 480 -25.60 28.23 -18.94
N ILE A 481 -25.00 28.84 -17.92
CA ILE A 481 -23.63 29.34 -17.96
C ILE A 481 -22.87 28.90 -16.72
N LEU A 482 -21.66 28.36 -16.91
CA LEU A 482 -20.70 28.17 -15.84
C LEU A 482 -19.80 29.40 -15.73
N ILE A 483 -19.72 29.96 -14.54
CA ILE A 483 -18.72 30.95 -14.15
C ILE A 483 -17.48 30.20 -13.66
N ALA A 484 -16.40 30.31 -14.42
CA ALA A 484 -15.09 29.76 -14.06
C ALA A 484 -14.09 30.89 -13.78
N GLU A 485 -13.07 30.60 -12.97
CA GLU A 485 -12.02 31.56 -12.62
C GLU A 485 -10.64 30.97 -12.91
N HIS A 486 -9.78 31.77 -13.53
CA HIS A 486 -8.37 31.46 -13.73
C HIS A 486 -7.53 32.70 -13.46
N GLN A 487 -6.62 32.63 -12.49
CA GLN A 487 -5.74 33.76 -12.11
C GLN A 487 -6.50 35.08 -11.86
N GLY A 488 -7.66 35.00 -11.21
CA GLY A 488 -8.53 36.15 -10.92
C GLY A 488 -9.34 36.68 -12.12
N LYS A 489 -9.19 36.10 -13.32
CA LYS A 489 -10.03 36.41 -14.47
C LYS A 489 -11.25 35.50 -14.48
N VAL A 490 -12.42 36.09 -14.65
CA VAL A 490 -13.70 35.38 -14.75
C VAL A 490 -13.98 35.01 -16.21
N LEU A 491 -14.27 33.74 -16.45
CA LEU A 491 -14.71 33.20 -17.72
C LEU A 491 -16.17 32.76 -17.60
N ARG A 492 -16.93 33.02 -18.66
CA ARG A 492 -18.34 32.64 -18.78
C ARG A 492 -18.45 31.59 -19.88
N ILE A 493 -18.82 30.37 -19.51
CA ILE A 493 -18.81 29.21 -20.40
C ILE A 493 -20.24 28.71 -20.55
N PRO A 494 -20.91 28.98 -21.68
CA PRO A 494 -22.27 28.51 -21.88
C PRO A 494 -22.29 27.02 -22.23
N PHE A 495 -23.31 26.31 -21.78
CA PHE A 495 -23.40 24.86 -21.91
C PHE A 495 -24.85 24.35 -21.94
N ASP A 496 -25.04 23.12 -22.43
CA ASP A 496 -26.35 22.47 -22.43
C ASP A 496 -26.41 21.38 -21.34
N GLN A 497 -25.31 20.64 -21.18
CA GLN A 497 -25.10 19.63 -20.15
C GLN A 497 -23.76 19.77 -19.42
N VAL A 498 -23.69 19.28 -18.18
CA VAL A 498 -22.46 19.22 -17.39
C VAL A 498 -22.27 17.83 -16.81
N LEU A 499 -21.06 17.28 -16.91
CA LEU A 499 -20.64 16.04 -16.27
C LEU A 499 -19.66 16.34 -15.13
N LEU A 500 -19.97 15.81 -13.95
CA LEU A 500 -19.09 15.85 -12.79
C LEU A 500 -18.22 14.58 -12.77
N ALA A 501 -16.92 14.76 -12.98
CA ALA A 501 -15.89 13.72 -13.01
C ALA A 501 -14.69 14.07 -12.10
N ILE A 502 -14.96 14.72 -10.97
CA ILE A 502 -13.95 15.26 -10.04
C ILE A 502 -13.46 14.26 -8.97
N GLY A 503 -13.95 13.02 -9.01
CA GLY A 503 -13.57 11.97 -8.07
C GLY A 503 -14.76 11.21 -7.51
N ARG A 504 -14.48 10.27 -6.60
CA ARG A 504 -15.47 9.38 -5.99
C ARG A 504 -15.29 9.33 -4.48
N MET A 505 -16.40 9.26 -3.75
CA MET A 505 -16.46 9.16 -2.29
C MET A 505 -16.91 7.77 -1.86
N ALA A 506 -16.24 7.18 -0.86
CA ALA A 506 -16.62 5.88 -0.31
C ALA A 506 -18.05 5.90 0.29
N ASN A 507 -18.75 4.78 0.17
CA ASN A 507 -20.08 4.60 0.76
C ASN A 507 -19.96 4.11 2.21
N THR A 508 -19.66 5.03 3.12
CA THR A 508 -19.47 4.74 4.55
C THR A 508 -20.69 5.02 5.41
N THR A 509 -21.76 5.58 4.83
CA THR A 509 -22.96 6.00 5.58
C THR A 509 -24.19 5.18 5.24
N GLY A 510 -25.08 5.01 6.22
CA GLY A 510 -26.35 4.29 6.04
C GLY A 510 -26.24 2.76 6.05
N TYR A 511 -25.07 2.24 6.42
CA TYR A 511 -24.81 0.80 6.62
C TYR A 511 -24.74 0.43 8.12
N GLY A 512 -24.99 1.38 9.03
CA GLY A 512 -24.91 1.17 10.49
C GLY A 512 -23.48 1.18 11.05
N LEU A 513 -22.50 1.64 10.26
CA LEU A 513 -21.09 1.69 10.65
C LEU A 513 -20.86 2.73 11.74
N GLU A 514 -21.54 3.85 11.63
CA GLU A 514 -21.51 4.96 12.58
C GLU A 514 -22.10 4.54 13.93
N ASP A 515 -23.19 3.78 13.89
CA ASP A 515 -23.93 3.33 15.07
C ASP A 515 -23.12 2.35 15.93
N ILE A 516 -22.36 1.46 15.29
CA ILE A 516 -21.49 0.51 15.99
C ILE A 516 -20.08 1.06 16.24
N GLY A 517 -19.75 2.26 15.75
CA GLY A 517 -18.44 2.88 15.92
C GLY A 517 -17.32 2.23 15.11
N VAL A 518 -17.56 1.88 13.85
CA VAL A 518 -16.47 1.53 12.91
C VAL A 518 -15.65 2.78 12.60
N GLU A 519 -14.33 2.68 12.73
CA GLU A 519 -13.44 3.80 12.48
C GLU A 519 -13.27 4.09 10.99
N LEU A 520 -13.25 5.36 10.62
CA LEU A 520 -12.95 5.82 9.26
C LEU A 520 -11.52 6.36 9.18
N SER A 521 -10.90 6.20 8.01
CA SER A 521 -9.60 6.78 7.69
C SER A 521 -9.72 8.30 7.49
N PRO A 522 -8.60 9.05 7.50
CA PRO A 522 -8.62 10.49 7.17
C PRO A 522 -9.16 10.82 5.78
N LYS A 523 -9.19 9.83 4.87
CA LYS A 523 -9.77 9.95 3.52
C LYS A 523 -11.26 9.58 3.47
N HIS A 524 -11.90 9.41 4.62
CA HIS A 524 -13.30 9.02 4.75
C HIS A 524 -13.61 7.66 4.08
N THR A 525 -12.63 6.74 4.08
CA THR A 525 -12.83 5.31 3.77
C THR A 525 -12.96 4.53 5.07
N ILE A 526 -13.46 3.29 5.05
CA ILE A 526 -13.40 2.42 6.24
C ILE A 526 -11.94 2.15 6.58
N GLN A 527 -11.55 2.41 7.83
CA GLN A 527 -10.20 2.12 8.30
C GLN A 527 -10.05 0.61 8.46
N VAL A 528 -9.14 0.03 7.68
CA VAL A 528 -8.75 -1.38 7.78
C VAL A 528 -7.29 -1.53 8.18
N ASP A 529 -6.97 -2.67 8.78
CA ASP A 529 -5.61 -3.14 9.04
C ASP A 529 -5.01 -3.83 7.80
N GLU A 530 -3.78 -4.34 7.92
CA GLU A 530 -3.07 -5.05 6.86
C GLU A 530 -3.69 -6.40 6.45
N PHE A 531 -4.76 -6.83 7.13
CA PHE A 531 -5.53 -8.05 6.88
C PHE A 531 -6.96 -7.76 6.36
N GLN A 532 -7.27 -6.49 6.04
CA GLN A 532 -8.60 -5.99 5.66
C GLN A 532 -9.64 -5.96 6.80
N ALA A 533 -9.25 -6.18 8.06
CA ALA A 533 -10.17 -6.11 9.20
C ALA A 533 -10.31 -4.68 9.71
N THR A 534 -11.50 -4.31 10.19
CA THR A 534 -11.74 -3.02 10.85
C THR A 534 -11.28 -3.07 12.32
N ASN A 535 -11.64 -2.05 13.11
CA ASN A 535 -11.51 -2.10 14.58
C ASN A 535 -12.29 -3.27 15.23
N TYR A 536 -13.26 -3.86 14.50
CA TYR A 536 -13.90 -5.13 14.86
C TYR A 536 -13.21 -6.30 14.13
N PRO A 537 -12.54 -7.22 14.84
CA PRO A 537 -11.77 -8.31 14.22
C PRO A 537 -12.54 -9.26 13.29
N ASN A 538 -13.88 -9.25 13.33
CA ASN A 538 -14.74 -10.07 12.50
C ASN A 538 -15.48 -9.29 11.40
N ILE A 539 -15.27 -7.96 11.31
CA ILE A 539 -15.78 -7.13 10.24
C ILE A 539 -14.62 -6.72 9.35
N PHE A 540 -14.77 -6.94 8.05
CA PHE A 540 -13.77 -6.67 7.03
C PHE A 540 -14.34 -5.69 6.01
N ALA A 541 -13.48 -5.01 5.25
CA ALA A 541 -13.90 -4.17 4.14
C ALA A 541 -12.99 -4.37 2.93
N CYS A 542 -13.53 -4.23 1.71
CA CYS A 542 -12.75 -4.35 0.48
C CYS A 542 -13.34 -3.49 -0.66
N GLY A 543 -12.51 -3.20 -1.66
CA GLY A 543 -12.83 -2.32 -2.76
C GLY A 543 -12.82 -0.85 -2.37
N ASP A 544 -13.52 -0.03 -3.14
CA ASP A 544 -13.49 1.43 -3.02
C ASP A 544 -13.85 1.95 -1.62
N VAL A 545 -14.67 1.21 -0.87
CA VAL A 545 -15.08 1.59 0.50
C VAL A 545 -13.92 1.51 1.50
N ALA A 546 -12.93 0.64 1.25
CA ALA A 546 -11.72 0.50 2.05
C ALA A 546 -10.57 1.37 1.49
N GLY A 547 -10.47 1.50 0.17
CA GLY A 547 -9.36 2.16 -0.51
C GLY A 547 -8.05 1.37 -0.38
N PRO A 548 -6.88 1.95 -0.68
CA PRO A 548 -6.68 3.29 -1.21
C PRO A 548 -6.89 3.38 -2.74
N TYR A 549 -7.10 2.25 -3.42
CA TYR A 549 -7.30 2.17 -4.87
C TYR A 549 -8.77 1.98 -5.19
N GLN A 550 -9.25 2.69 -6.22
CA GLN A 550 -10.61 2.61 -6.74
C GLN A 550 -10.59 1.93 -8.11
N PHE A 551 -10.17 0.66 -8.12
CA PHE A 551 -10.06 -0.15 -9.34
C PHE A 551 -10.73 -1.52 -9.13
N THR A 552 -11.47 -1.97 -10.13
CA THR A 552 -12.19 -3.25 -10.11
C THR A 552 -11.30 -4.45 -9.75
N HIS A 553 -10.14 -4.58 -10.39
CA HIS A 553 -9.20 -5.68 -10.11
C HIS A 553 -8.55 -5.55 -8.73
N THR A 554 -8.37 -4.32 -8.21
CA THR A 554 -7.88 -4.14 -6.84
C THR A 554 -8.95 -4.49 -5.81
N ALA A 555 -10.22 -4.19 -6.08
CA ALA A 555 -11.34 -4.62 -5.23
C ALA A 555 -11.42 -6.15 -5.15
N ALA A 556 -11.32 -6.84 -6.29
CA ALA A 556 -11.26 -8.29 -6.36
C ALA A 556 -10.05 -8.86 -5.58
N HIS A 557 -8.88 -8.25 -5.74
CA HIS A 557 -7.67 -8.65 -5.01
C HIS A 557 -7.84 -8.51 -3.48
N GLN A 558 -8.36 -7.38 -3.01
CA GLN A 558 -8.64 -7.15 -1.59
C GLN A 558 -9.70 -8.12 -1.05
N ALA A 559 -10.74 -8.40 -1.83
CA ALA A 559 -11.82 -9.31 -1.48
C ALA A 559 -11.30 -10.73 -1.17
N TRP A 560 -10.27 -11.19 -1.89
CA TRP A 560 -9.63 -12.46 -1.59
C TRP A 560 -9.06 -12.49 -0.17
N TYR A 561 -8.29 -11.46 0.23
CA TYR A 561 -7.74 -11.39 1.58
C TYR A 561 -8.84 -11.22 2.63
N ALA A 562 -9.83 -10.37 2.37
CA ALA A 562 -10.95 -10.14 3.29
C ALA A 562 -11.73 -11.44 3.55
N ALA A 563 -12.11 -12.17 2.50
CA ALA A 563 -12.85 -13.43 2.64
C ALA A 563 -12.03 -14.53 3.32
N VAL A 564 -10.77 -14.73 2.91
CA VAL A 564 -9.91 -15.77 3.49
C VAL A 564 -9.60 -15.46 4.96
N ASN A 565 -9.28 -14.20 5.29
CA ASN A 565 -9.02 -13.81 6.67
C ASN A 565 -10.29 -13.84 7.54
N ALA A 566 -11.46 -13.54 6.98
CA ALA A 566 -12.73 -13.66 7.68
C ALA A 566 -13.06 -15.10 8.07
N LEU A 567 -12.79 -16.06 7.18
CA LEU A 567 -13.11 -17.47 7.39
C LEU A 567 -12.03 -18.22 8.19
N PHE A 568 -10.76 -17.94 7.91
CA PHE A 568 -9.62 -18.73 8.40
C PHE A 568 -8.64 -17.94 9.28
N GLY A 569 -8.89 -16.66 9.55
CA GLY A 569 -8.00 -15.79 10.31
C GLY A 569 -7.74 -16.21 11.76
N GLY A 570 -8.56 -17.12 12.31
CA GLY A 570 -8.31 -17.77 13.59
C GLY A 570 -7.17 -18.81 13.56
N VAL A 571 -6.84 -19.33 12.37
CA VAL A 571 -5.75 -20.29 12.13
C VAL A 571 -4.53 -19.57 11.54
N LYS A 572 -4.75 -18.84 10.44
CA LYS A 572 -3.68 -18.10 9.74
C LYS A 572 -4.25 -16.87 9.07
N LYS A 573 -3.56 -15.73 9.22
CA LYS A 573 -3.86 -14.48 8.52
C LYS A 573 -2.89 -14.25 7.36
N PHE A 574 -3.38 -13.58 6.32
CA PHE A 574 -2.64 -13.25 5.11
C PHE A 574 -2.62 -11.74 4.91
N HIS A 575 -1.42 -11.15 4.85
CA HIS A 575 -1.22 -9.73 4.58
C HIS A 575 -1.65 -9.39 3.15
N THR A 576 -2.39 -8.30 2.99
CA THR A 576 -2.72 -7.80 1.66
C THR A 576 -1.49 -7.22 0.98
N ASP A 577 -1.15 -7.75 -0.20
CA ASP A 577 0.02 -7.33 -0.96
C ASP A 577 -0.36 -6.35 -2.08
N TYR A 578 0.10 -5.10 -1.97
CA TYR A 578 -0.10 -4.06 -2.99
C TYR A 578 1.18 -3.74 -3.79
N SER A 579 2.20 -4.59 -3.74
CA SER A 579 3.50 -4.30 -4.36
C SER A 579 3.46 -4.16 -5.89
N VAL A 580 2.49 -4.80 -6.56
CA VAL A 580 2.33 -4.79 -8.01
C VAL A 580 0.86 -4.57 -8.34
N ILE A 581 0.47 -3.31 -8.52
CA ILE A 581 -0.88 -2.91 -8.91
C ILE A 581 -0.80 -2.20 -10.26
N PRO A 582 -1.34 -2.79 -11.34
CA PRO A 582 -1.44 -2.11 -12.62
C PRO A 582 -2.66 -1.19 -12.67
N TRP A 583 -2.64 -0.19 -13.54
CA TRP A 583 -3.84 0.54 -13.96
C TRP A 583 -3.68 1.05 -15.39
N ALA A 584 -4.81 1.41 -16.00
CA ALA A 584 -4.86 2.00 -17.33
C ALA A 584 -5.92 3.10 -17.41
N THR A 585 -5.67 4.08 -18.26
CA THR A 585 -6.61 5.11 -18.72
C THR A 585 -6.82 4.90 -20.22
N PHE A 586 -8.06 4.65 -20.62
CA PHE A 586 -8.42 4.25 -21.98
C PHE A 586 -8.73 5.45 -22.88
N THR A 587 -7.88 6.49 -22.79
CA THR A 587 -7.78 7.53 -23.82
C THR A 587 -7.14 6.94 -25.08
N ASP A 588 -7.07 7.74 -26.13
CA ASP A 588 -6.32 7.45 -27.33
C ASP A 588 -5.31 8.58 -27.55
N PRO A 589 -3.99 8.34 -27.32
CA PRO A 589 -3.40 7.04 -26.99
C PRO A 589 -3.76 6.53 -25.58
N GLU A 590 -3.78 5.21 -25.40
CA GLU A 590 -3.99 4.60 -24.08
C GLU A 590 -2.76 4.84 -23.20
N ILE A 591 -2.99 4.91 -21.88
CA ILE A 591 -1.91 5.01 -20.89
C ILE A 591 -2.06 3.85 -19.92
N ALA A 592 -0.99 3.12 -19.67
CA ALA A 592 -0.97 2.05 -18.70
C ALA A 592 0.30 2.08 -17.87
N ARG A 593 0.18 1.67 -16.61
CA ARG A 593 1.27 1.72 -15.65
C ARG A 593 1.22 0.57 -14.67
N VAL A 594 2.40 0.13 -14.22
CA VAL A 594 2.59 -0.73 -13.06
C VAL A 594 3.82 -0.27 -12.27
N GLY A 595 3.70 -0.16 -10.95
CA GLY A 595 4.81 0.30 -10.09
C GLY A 595 5.10 1.81 -10.19
N LEU A 596 6.38 2.17 -10.05
CA LEU A 596 6.82 3.56 -10.02
C LEU A 596 6.92 4.17 -11.43
N ASN A 597 6.39 5.38 -11.61
CA ASN A 597 6.84 6.28 -12.68
C ASN A 597 7.98 7.18 -12.16
N GLU A 598 8.47 8.08 -13.00
CA GLU A 598 9.57 8.97 -12.60
C GLU A 598 9.16 9.97 -11.53
N GLN A 599 7.94 10.53 -11.60
CA GLN A 599 7.42 11.44 -10.58
C GLN A 599 7.40 10.77 -9.20
N ASP A 600 6.82 9.57 -9.07
CA ASP A 600 6.80 8.81 -7.82
C ASP A 600 8.22 8.49 -7.34
N ALA A 601 9.12 8.07 -8.24
CA ALA A 601 10.49 7.75 -7.89
C ALA A 601 11.23 8.97 -7.33
N LYS A 602 11.02 10.17 -7.92
CA LYS A 602 11.56 11.45 -7.45
C LYS A 602 10.97 11.83 -6.09
N GLU A 603 9.65 11.78 -5.93
CA GLU A 603 8.94 12.10 -4.68
C GLU A 603 9.38 11.17 -3.53
N GLN A 604 9.58 9.88 -3.83
CA GLN A 604 10.03 8.87 -2.88
C GLN A 604 11.56 8.84 -2.69
N ARG A 605 12.31 9.64 -3.48
CA ARG A 605 13.79 9.69 -3.49
C ARG A 605 14.44 8.32 -3.76
N ILE A 606 13.84 7.55 -4.66
CA ILE A 606 14.34 6.25 -5.11
C ILE A 606 15.24 6.49 -6.32
N ALA A 607 16.48 6.01 -6.27
CA ALA A 607 17.38 6.08 -7.42
C ALA A 607 16.92 5.10 -8.51
N TYR A 608 16.90 5.55 -9.76
CA TYR A 608 16.43 4.78 -10.90
C TYR A 608 17.24 5.10 -12.17
N GLU A 609 17.23 4.15 -13.10
CA GLU A 609 17.65 4.34 -14.49
C GLU A 609 16.44 4.14 -15.41
N VAL A 610 16.39 4.88 -16.52
CA VAL A 610 15.28 4.84 -17.49
C VAL A 610 15.72 4.16 -18.76
N SER A 611 14.86 3.30 -19.31
CA SER A 611 14.96 2.79 -20.67
C SER A 611 13.63 3.02 -21.37
N THR A 612 13.65 3.67 -22.54
CA THR A 612 12.44 4.04 -23.28
C THR A 612 12.56 3.55 -24.71
N TYR A 613 11.57 2.78 -25.17
CA TYR A 613 11.43 2.34 -26.54
C TYR A 613 10.24 3.05 -27.21
N ASN A 614 10.46 3.67 -28.36
CA ASN A 614 9.45 4.46 -29.05
C ASN A 614 8.63 3.57 -29.99
N LEU A 615 7.30 3.71 -30.01
CA LEU A 615 6.45 2.92 -30.90
C LEU A 615 6.64 3.29 -32.37
N ALA A 616 7.21 4.46 -32.67
CA ALA A 616 7.60 4.83 -34.03
C ALA A 616 8.66 3.91 -34.65
N ASP A 617 9.43 3.18 -33.83
CA ASP A 617 10.43 2.21 -34.29
C ASP A 617 9.87 0.78 -34.35
N LEU A 618 8.61 0.56 -33.95
CA LEU A 618 8.00 -0.76 -33.90
C LEU A 618 7.28 -1.09 -35.20
N ASP A 619 7.74 -2.13 -35.90
CA ASP A 619 7.16 -2.58 -37.17
C ASP A 619 5.64 -2.80 -37.08
N ARG A 620 5.13 -3.43 -36.02
CA ARG A 620 3.68 -3.61 -35.84
C ARG A 620 2.92 -2.28 -35.72
N ALA A 621 3.46 -1.31 -34.99
CA ALA A 621 2.84 0.00 -34.86
C ALA A 621 2.86 0.75 -36.20
N ILE A 622 3.92 0.59 -36.99
CA ILE A 622 4.03 1.15 -38.34
C ILE A 622 3.00 0.50 -39.28
N THR A 623 2.85 -0.84 -39.26
CA THR A 623 1.87 -1.53 -40.10
C THR A 623 0.44 -1.14 -39.78
N ASP A 624 0.16 -0.81 -38.52
CA ASP A 624 -1.18 -0.42 -38.06
C ASP A 624 -1.43 1.09 -38.17
N GLY A 625 -0.40 1.90 -38.48
CA GLY A 625 -0.50 3.36 -38.48
C GLY A 625 -0.61 3.98 -37.08
N GLU A 626 -0.25 3.24 -36.03
CA GLU A 626 -0.39 3.62 -34.62
C GLU A 626 0.97 3.80 -33.94
N THR A 627 1.82 4.65 -34.53
CA THR A 627 3.21 4.89 -34.13
C THR A 627 3.38 5.84 -32.94
N GLN A 628 2.29 6.40 -32.42
CA GLN A 628 2.33 7.38 -31.34
C GLN A 628 2.45 6.67 -29.98
N GLY A 629 3.56 6.88 -29.28
CA GLY A 629 3.72 6.42 -27.90
C GLY A 629 5.07 5.77 -27.62
N PHE A 630 5.19 5.13 -26.46
CA PHE A 630 6.41 4.48 -26.01
C PHE A 630 6.15 3.48 -24.88
N VAL A 631 7.10 2.56 -24.67
CA VAL A 631 7.22 1.77 -23.44
C VAL A 631 8.44 2.28 -22.67
N LYS A 632 8.23 2.71 -21.43
CA LYS A 632 9.25 3.24 -20.53
C LYS A 632 9.38 2.35 -19.29
N VAL A 633 10.59 1.89 -19.00
CA VAL A 633 10.88 1.03 -17.84
C VAL A 633 11.89 1.72 -16.92
N LEU A 634 11.56 1.78 -15.63
CA LEU A 634 12.45 2.19 -14.57
C LEU A 634 13.12 0.96 -13.95
N THR A 635 14.44 0.99 -13.78
CA THR A 635 15.22 -0.08 -13.15
C THR A 635 16.10 0.43 -12.00
N VAL A 636 16.51 -0.47 -11.11
CA VAL A 636 17.53 -0.16 -10.10
C VAL A 636 18.86 0.11 -10.80
N PRO A 637 19.60 1.19 -10.47
CA PRO A 637 20.84 1.51 -11.18
C PRO A 637 21.83 0.34 -11.25
N GLY A 638 22.32 0.06 -12.46
CA GLY A 638 23.24 -1.05 -12.75
C GLY A 638 22.66 -2.46 -12.59
N LYS A 639 21.34 -2.61 -12.41
CA LYS A 639 20.66 -3.90 -12.25
C LYS A 639 19.42 -3.99 -13.13
N ASP A 640 19.11 -5.17 -13.64
CA ASP A 640 17.94 -5.38 -14.49
C ASP A 640 16.61 -5.49 -13.72
N LYS A 641 16.61 -5.14 -12.42
CA LYS A 641 15.44 -5.20 -11.56
C LYS A 641 14.49 -4.04 -11.87
N ILE A 642 13.29 -4.38 -12.33
CA ILE A 642 12.22 -3.45 -12.65
C ILE A 642 11.67 -2.81 -11.37
N LEU A 643 11.52 -1.48 -11.40
CA LEU A 643 10.90 -0.65 -10.36
C LEU A 643 9.49 -0.20 -10.77
N GLY A 644 9.28 0.01 -12.06
CA GLY A 644 7.98 0.29 -12.64
C GLY A 644 8.07 0.48 -14.14
N VAL A 645 6.90 0.46 -14.77
CA VAL A 645 6.73 0.55 -16.21
C VAL A 645 5.57 1.49 -16.51
N THR A 646 5.75 2.32 -17.53
CA THR A 646 4.71 3.13 -18.13
C THR A 646 4.68 2.89 -19.63
N SER A 647 3.51 2.53 -20.16
CA SER A 647 3.27 2.40 -21.59
C SER A 647 2.25 3.45 -22.03
N VAL A 648 2.52 4.10 -23.15
CA VAL A 648 1.61 5.02 -23.82
C VAL A 648 1.50 4.56 -25.26
N GLY A 649 0.28 4.45 -25.80
CA GLY A 649 0.03 4.04 -27.18
C GLY A 649 -0.96 2.90 -27.30
N GLU A 650 -1.04 2.32 -28.48
CA GLU A 650 -1.99 1.24 -28.77
C GLU A 650 -1.72 -0.01 -27.93
N HIS A 651 -2.78 -0.63 -27.39
CA HIS A 651 -2.71 -1.79 -26.51
C HIS A 651 -1.90 -1.60 -25.21
N ALA A 652 -1.64 -0.36 -24.77
CA ALA A 652 -0.83 -0.10 -23.58
C ALA A 652 -1.33 -0.88 -22.35
N GLY A 653 -2.65 -0.99 -22.16
CA GLY A 653 -3.26 -1.75 -21.08
C GLY A 653 -2.88 -3.24 -21.09
N ASP A 654 -2.91 -3.87 -22.26
CA ASP A 654 -2.64 -5.30 -22.45
C ASP A 654 -1.14 -5.62 -22.28
N LEU A 655 -0.26 -4.72 -22.72
CA LEU A 655 1.20 -4.86 -22.62
C LEU A 655 1.71 -4.94 -21.17
N MET A 656 0.94 -4.45 -20.20
CA MET A 656 1.31 -4.49 -18.79
C MET A 656 1.33 -5.90 -18.20
N ALA A 657 0.61 -6.86 -18.77
CA ALA A 657 0.48 -8.20 -18.19
C ALA A 657 1.84 -8.90 -17.98
N GLU A 658 2.76 -8.78 -18.95
CA GLU A 658 4.11 -9.35 -18.85
C GLU A 658 4.90 -8.70 -17.71
N PHE A 659 4.87 -7.37 -17.59
CA PHE A 659 5.58 -6.65 -16.55
C PHE A 659 4.99 -6.86 -15.16
N VAL A 660 3.67 -7.01 -15.04
CA VAL A 660 3.00 -7.39 -13.79
C VAL A 660 3.52 -8.75 -13.32
N LEU A 661 3.56 -9.74 -14.20
CA LEU A 661 4.12 -11.07 -13.89
C LEU A 661 5.61 -10.95 -13.52
N ALA A 662 6.38 -10.20 -14.31
CA ALA A 662 7.81 -10.07 -14.10
C ALA A 662 8.13 -9.43 -12.74
N MET A 663 7.46 -8.33 -12.39
CA MET A 663 7.64 -7.66 -11.10
C MET A 663 7.19 -8.55 -9.94
N LYS A 664 6.05 -9.24 -10.06
CA LYS A 664 5.54 -10.13 -9.00
C LYS A 664 6.52 -11.24 -8.65
N HIS A 665 7.23 -11.77 -9.65
CA HIS A 665 8.17 -12.88 -9.49
C HIS A 665 9.65 -12.45 -9.51
N ASN A 666 9.95 -11.15 -9.43
CA ASN A 666 11.31 -10.59 -9.48
C ASN A 666 12.11 -11.07 -10.72
N ILE A 667 11.47 -11.15 -11.87
CA ILE A 667 12.08 -11.41 -13.17
C ILE A 667 12.62 -10.07 -13.70
N GLY A 668 13.92 -10.01 -14.00
CA GLY A 668 14.58 -8.81 -14.53
C GLY A 668 14.51 -8.70 -16.06
N LEU A 669 14.88 -7.52 -16.59
CA LEU A 669 14.82 -7.23 -18.03
C LEU A 669 15.65 -8.17 -18.90
N ASN A 670 16.75 -8.77 -18.42
CA ASN A 670 17.49 -9.74 -19.24
C ASN A 670 16.62 -10.97 -19.59
N LYS A 671 15.73 -11.39 -18.69
CA LYS A 671 14.84 -12.53 -18.93
C LYS A 671 13.69 -12.16 -19.87
N VAL A 672 13.18 -10.93 -19.79
CA VAL A 672 12.21 -10.38 -20.77
C VAL A 672 12.84 -10.35 -22.16
N LEU A 673 14.06 -9.82 -22.29
CA LEU A 673 14.81 -9.79 -23.55
C LEU A 673 15.06 -11.20 -24.12
N GLY A 674 15.34 -12.18 -23.25
CA GLY A 674 15.59 -13.56 -23.63
C GLY A 674 14.34 -14.35 -24.03
N ALA A 675 13.14 -13.84 -23.76
CA ALA A 675 11.89 -14.48 -24.14
C ALA A 675 11.57 -14.23 -25.63
N ILE A 676 11.11 -15.27 -26.32
CA ILE A 676 10.67 -15.16 -27.71
C ILE A 676 9.29 -14.51 -27.73
N HIS A 677 9.21 -13.33 -28.33
CA HIS A 677 7.97 -12.61 -28.60
C HIS A 677 7.55 -12.87 -30.05
N ILE A 678 6.24 -12.97 -30.30
CA ILE A 678 5.69 -13.16 -31.65
C ILE A 678 5.96 -11.90 -32.48
N TYR A 679 6.34 -12.07 -33.74
CA TYR A 679 6.61 -10.98 -34.68
C TYR A 679 5.65 -11.01 -35.88
N PRO A 680 5.14 -9.85 -36.35
CA PRO A 680 5.20 -8.54 -35.70
C PRO A 680 4.06 -8.37 -34.67
N THR A 681 4.35 -7.97 -33.42
CA THR A 681 3.31 -7.65 -32.40
C THR A 681 3.67 -6.46 -31.52
N PHE A 682 2.66 -5.83 -30.90
CA PHE A 682 2.87 -4.78 -29.90
C PHE A 682 3.69 -5.28 -28.69
N ALA A 683 3.56 -6.57 -28.34
CA ALA A 683 4.31 -7.18 -27.24
C ALA A 683 5.83 -7.09 -27.43
N GLU A 684 6.33 -6.99 -28.67
CA GLU A 684 7.76 -6.82 -28.90
C GLU A 684 8.31 -5.51 -28.37
N ALA A 685 7.49 -4.47 -28.16
CA ALA A 685 7.93 -3.25 -27.50
C ALA A 685 8.54 -3.52 -26.11
N ASN A 686 7.99 -4.50 -25.37
CA ASN A 686 8.52 -4.93 -24.07
C ASN A 686 9.92 -5.58 -24.21
N LYS A 687 10.11 -6.39 -25.25
CA LYS A 687 11.42 -6.97 -25.59
C LYS A 687 12.41 -5.89 -26.00
N TYR A 688 12.01 -4.95 -26.85
CA TYR A 688 12.92 -3.93 -27.36
C TYR A 688 13.32 -2.90 -26.30
N VAL A 689 12.44 -2.51 -25.36
CA VAL A 689 12.84 -1.68 -24.22
C VAL A 689 13.84 -2.41 -23.31
N ALA A 690 13.70 -3.72 -23.13
CA ALA A 690 14.70 -4.54 -22.44
C ALA A 690 16.04 -4.59 -23.22
N GLY A 691 15.97 -4.59 -24.56
CA GLY A 691 17.14 -4.47 -25.44
C GLY A 691 17.86 -3.13 -25.30
N ILE A 692 17.13 -2.02 -25.15
CA ILE A 692 17.71 -0.69 -24.86
C ILE A 692 18.46 -0.72 -23.54
N TRP A 693 17.85 -1.27 -22.49
CA TRP A 693 18.53 -1.44 -21.20
C TRP A 693 19.82 -2.25 -21.35
N LYS A 694 19.77 -3.37 -22.09
CA LYS A 694 20.93 -4.24 -22.32
C LYS A 694 22.04 -3.54 -23.10
N ARG A 695 21.69 -2.74 -24.12
CA ARG A 695 22.63 -1.94 -24.91
C ARG A 695 23.36 -0.93 -24.05
N ASN A 696 22.67 -0.28 -23.11
CA ASN A 696 23.26 0.67 -22.17
C ASN A 696 24.16 -0.01 -21.12
N HIS A 697 24.06 -1.33 -20.95
CA HIS A 697 24.81 -2.16 -19.99
C HIS A 697 25.71 -3.19 -20.68
N GLN A 698 26.20 -2.89 -21.88
CA GLN A 698 27.08 -3.79 -22.61
C GLN A 698 28.42 -3.97 -21.87
N PRO A 699 28.96 -5.21 -21.79
CA PRO A 699 30.26 -5.44 -21.18
C PRO A 699 31.36 -5.01 -22.16
N GLU A 700 31.69 -3.71 -22.20
CA GLU A 700 32.63 -3.13 -23.17
C GLU A 700 33.98 -3.88 -23.23
N LEU A 701 34.51 -4.30 -22.08
CA LEU A 701 35.76 -5.05 -22.03
C LEU A 701 35.65 -6.40 -22.76
N LEU A 702 34.56 -7.13 -22.53
CA LEU A 702 34.30 -8.41 -23.22
C LEU A 702 34.08 -8.19 -24.71
N LEU A 703 33.38 -7.12 -25.11
CA LEU A 703 33.18 -6.77 -26.51
C LEU A 703 34.50 -6.43 -27.21
N ARG A 704 35.42 -5.72 -26.55
CA ARG A 704 36.77 -5.46 -27.08
C ARG A 704 37.59 -6.75 -27.20
N CYS A 705 37.51 -7.65 -26.23
CA CYS A 705 38.15 -8.97 -26.32
C CYS A 705 37.55 -9.81 -27.46
N ALA A 706 36.23 -9.81 -27.60
CA ALA A 706 35.53 -10.49 -28.69
C ALA A 706 35.93 -9.91 -30.05
N ALA A 707 36.01 -8.58 -30.18
CA ALA A 707 36.47 -7.92 -31.39
C ALA A 707 37.90 -8.32 -31.77
N ARG A 708 38.82 -8.38 -30.79
CA ARG A 708 40.19 -8.90 -31.00
C ARG A 708 40.20 -10.37 -31.41
N PHE A 709 39.39 -11.20 -30.77
CA PHE A 709 39.23 -12.61 -31.12
C PHE A 709 38.70 -12.77 -32.55
N HIS A 710 37.70 -12.00 -32.96
CA HIS A 710 37.17 -12.02 -34.32
C HIS A 710 38.15 -11.44 -35.34
N ALA A 711 38.94 -10.42 -34.98
CA ALA A 711 40.03 -9.92 -35.82
C ALA A 711 41.08 -11.01 -36.05
N TRP A 712 41.57 -11.64 -34.98
CA TRP A 712 42.51 -12.76 -35.05
C TRP A 712 41.96 -13.94 -35.89
N ARG A 713 40.67 -14.27 -35.77
CA ARG A 713 40.04 -15.31 -36.60
C ARG A 713 39.92 -14.97 -38.08
N ARG A 714 40.03 -13.68 -38.45
CA ARG A 714 39.92 -13.22 -39.85
C ARG A 714 41.27 -13.09 -40.56
N GLY A 715 42.40 -13.29 -39.86
CA GLY A 715 43.76 -13.04 -40.37
C GLY A 715 44.27 -11.70 -39.88
#